data_AF-A0A928J5Y0-F1
#
_entry.id   AF-A0A928J5Y0-F1
#
_cell.length_a   1.000
_cell.length_b   1.000
_cell.length_c   1.000
_cell.angle_alpha   90.00
_cell.angle_beta   90.00
_cell.angle_gamma   90.00
#
_symmetry.space_group_name_H-M   'P 1'
#
loop_
_entity.id
_entity.type
_entity.pdbx_description
1 polymer ?
#
loop_
_entity_poly.entity_id
_entity_poly.type
_entity_poly.pdbx_seq_one_letter_code
_entity_poly.pdbx_strand_id
1 'polypeptide(L)'
;MPYMKKTLALLLSLCMLLPLFAFLPSFAATATPPTVGVDLAEDEMYFAAERPADVPYTFEAWVYVSGNITPHVVTDATGNITGYRVGSLISNYGGFGSMPYMHMDLRTTAEKKSMYLRFEWNDVYDNSTKLVAHDFKSAELPFDAWTHVAVVISPLEQSIHYYVNGTLSDSKTKVDFMLGEPDSRLTLLPWVVGNDHRPGQPYPFLGKIGSIAMFDDVRTASEVTADYQSKPDTADAGLLAYWEFGAQKTATVKDQSRHGMDLTYSKMWLNEDEVTHPTDYAYSMIAIGDTQYIMRDDVAYGTEYAKQMYAWIAANAAAKKVQYVMGLGDITDNGKADQWGVAYPAIKQLSDAGILYSVIRGNHDAVITGADPSLYDTYFLNDAFYMSRFDGVNGGLMSADSATNSWHALTTENGDQWLIVNLDWAPKNDVVAWADQIIASHPDHKVIVNTHCYIHLDGTTCDREDTSSSSSVDPNTENLGDQLWDKLIYHHENIVLVLSGHQEANNVMMTQATGKYGNTVTQFLIDPQAIDNYYLKDGNDSTPPVGLVTIFYFDEDGHTVSVEHYSTIRQQYYQTVNQYSFDLEAEAGEQNTAWNGYAITPVGSGTEQDPYIIENGGNLIWMSKTLGDRKSYGFYDPNAGAFDGKYFKQVCDIDLGGCAIRSIGYYYTTEMKDSTTGMQKLYMAAFGGHYDGGGHKIFNGRIVPYDRGHKTNNSWMDGLFGCIYGATIKNLTLDNVTLWSQGVTGGIVGRAAAPSNGRAPTDFNVISNCHLTNSVKFNLQFCPQSGSGFGIRDELAYDSVYQSGVVGGICGMALATTVEYCTSAMELAVDGYHSVAGGIVGTAGYNSVIDHCVFTGGITLLDNSSRIMSSFGGILAANIPNAESTSLNGIDNFKGMLTVMNCVNSGYFLYAGTEPLTQETQWGGILGHAPACHDLDGNATPTLTIRNCYNLYAKTAEQANAGFGSYWLGGLVGKADLPASCTALKLTDSASVTVAAAGGNGTNEYRVATEGAVIADGVMTATAEEIQPAVAKIVLGIARVGNTEPNKWLTGKGAPIEAANAGDMYLDADSGDVYQYMGNSWSFVINLKG
;
A
#
# COMPACT_ATOMS: atom_id res chain seq x y z
N MET A 1 6.24 47.64 64.39
CA MET A 1 6.36 46.82 63.16
C MET A 1 6.03 45.30 63.30
N PRO A 2 5.23 44.79 64.27
CA PRO A 2 4.88 43.36 64.28
C PRO A 2 3.62 43.01 63.45
N TYR A 3 2.83 44.01 63.02
CA TYR A 3 1.59 43.77 62.28
C TYR A 3 1.79 43.52 60.78
N MET A 4 2.78 44.14 60.11
CA MET A 4 3.03 43.90 58.67
C MET A 4 3.51 42.47 58.34
N LYS A 5 4.23 41.80 59.25
CA LYS A 5 4.70 40.43 59.00
C LYS A 5 3.58 39.39 59.07
N LYS A 6 2.54 39.62 59.88
CA LYS A 6 1.39 38.72 59.96
C LYS A 6 0.43 38.89 58.78
N THR A 7 0.25 40.12 58.30
CA THR A 7 -0.56 40.37 57.09
C THR A 7 0.13 39.87 55.83
N LEU A 8 1.46 40.00 55.71
CA LEU A 8 2.21 39.50 54.57
C LEU A 8 2.30 37.96 54.55
N ALA A 9 2.41 37.32 55.72
CA ALA A 9 2.34 35.86 55.81
C ALA A 9 0.95 35.34 55.42
N LEU A 10 -0.14 35.98 55.87
CA LEU A 10 -1.52 35.59 55.50
C LEU A 10 -1.80 35.80 54.00
N LEU A 11 -1.25 36.86 53.38
CA LEU A 11 -1.34 37.11 51.94
C LEU A 11 -0.52 36.10 51.12
N LEU A 12 0.69 35.73 51.57
CA LEU A 12 1.46 34.66 50.93
C LEU A 12 0.80 33.27 51.10
N SER A 13 0.13 33.00 52.23
CA SER A 13 -0.64 31.76 52.40
C SER A 13 -1.88 31.70 51.51
N LEU A 14 -2.56 32.84 51.30
CA LEU A 14 -3.70 32.92 50.37
C LEU A 14 -3.25 32.79 48.90
N CYS A 15 -2.07 33.33 48.54
CA CYS A 15 -1.51 33.21 47.19
C CYS A 15 -0.92 31.82 46.89
N MET A 16 -0.43 31.09 47.89
CA MET A 16 0.01 29.69 47.72
C MET A 16 -1.16 28.69 47.63
N LEU A 17 -2.40 29.11 47.95
CA LEU A 17 -3.62 28.33 47.75
C LEU A 17 -4.33 28.63 46.42
N LEU A 18 -3.91 29.65 45.67
CA LEU A 18 -4.46 29.97 44.34
C LEU A 18 -4.18 28.90 43.26
N PRO A 19 -3.11 28.08 43.29
CA PRO A 19 -2.98 26.94 42.39
C PRO A 19 -3.90 25.75 42.76
N LEU A 20 -4.48 25.74 43.96
CA LEU A 20 -5.37 24.67 44.44
C LEU A 20 -6.85 24.92 44.13
N PHE A 21 -7.21 26.08 43.57
CA PHE A 21 -8.56 26.39 43.09
C PHE A 21 -8.64 26.52 41.56
N ALA A 22 -7.56 26.23 40.82
CA ALA A 22 -7.58 26.11 39.37
C ALA A 22 -7.89 24.67 38.88
N PHE A 23 -7.95 23.70 39.80
CA PHE A 23 -8.54 22.37 39.58
C PHE A 23 -9.91 22.30 40.28
N LEU A 24 -10.82 23.19 39.93
CA LEU A 24 -12.17 22.67 39.74
C LEU A 24 -12.05 21.80 38.50
N PRO A 25 -12.52 20.53 38.48
CA PRO A 25 -12.76 19.90 37.20
C PRO A 25 -13.62 20.90 36.45
N SER A 26 -13.12 21.45 35.33
CA SER A 26 -14.04 21.95 34.33
C SER A 26 -15.03 20.82 34.20
N PHE A 27 -16.31 21.05 34.54
CA PHE A 27 -17.34 20.07 34.26
C PHE A 27 -17.10 19.68 32.82
N ALA A 28 -16.59 18.47 32.60
CA ALA A 28 -16.30 17.99 31.26
C ALA A 28 -17.59 18.22 30.50
N ALA A 29 -17.53 19.02 29.43
CA ALA A 29 -18.71 19.25 28.63
C ALA A 29 -19.22 17.86 28.26
N THR A 30 -20.38 17.49 28.79
CA THR A 30 -20.96 16.19 28.46
C THR A 30 -21.27 16.24 26.99
N ALA A 31 -20.73 15.29 26.22
CA ALA A 31 -21.06 15.11 24.83
C ALA A 31 -22.59 15.17 24.63
N THR A 32 -23.03 15.65 23.48
CA THR A 32 -24.43 15.49 23.10
C THR A 32 -24.55 14.14 22.40
N PRO A 33 -25.05 13.08 23.07
CA PRO A 33 -25.19 11.78 22.44
C PRO A 33 -26.14 11.86 21.24
N PRO A 34 -26.04 10.93 20.27
CA PRO A 34 -27.01 10.82 19.21
C PRO A 34 -28.44 10.75 19.75
N THR A 35 -29.39 11.37 19.05
CA THR A 35 -30.82 11.24 19.38
C THR A 35 -31.48 10.08 18.64
N VAL A 36 -30.82 9.61 17.57
CA VAL A 36 -31.26 8.54 16.67
C VAL A 36 -30.05 7.68 16.28
N GLY A 37 -30.33 6.52 15.69
CA GLY A 37 -29.37 5.65 15.05
C GLY A 37 -30.08 4.54 14.30
N VAL A 38 -29.36 3.84 13.45
CA VAL A 38 -29.91 2.77 12.63
C VAL A 38 -30.00 1.48 13.42
N ASP A 39 -31.06 0.73 13.19
CA ASP A 39 -31.35 -0.59 13.77
C ASP A 39 -31.48 -1.57 12.60
N LEU A 40 -30.74 -2.68 12.64
CA LEU A 40 -30.61 -3.63 11.54
C LEU A 40 -31.11 -5.01 11.98
N ALA A 41 -31.88 -5.65 11.09
CA ALA A 41 -32.36 -7.01 11.27
C ALA A 41 -31.26 -8.05 10.98
N GLU A 42 -31.57 -9.32 11.21
CA GLU A 42 -30.61 -10.42 11.17
C GLU A 42 -29.87 -10.58 9.84
N ASP A 43 -30.54 -10.29 8.74
CA ASP A 43 -30.00 -10.37 7.40
C ASP A 43 -29.59 -9.01 6.82
N GLU A 44 -29.64 -7.92 7.58
CA GLU A 44 -29.34 -6.58 7.09
C GLU A 44 -27.97 -6.09 7.53
N MET A 45 -27.32 -5.31 6.67
CA MET A 45 -26.02 -4.68 6.95
C MET A 45 -25.74 -3.49 6.02
N TYR A 46 -24.69 -2.74 6.31
CA TYR A 46 -24.15 -1.73 5.41
C TYR A 46 -22.76 -2.14 4.92
N PHE A 47 -22.48 -1.88 3.64
CA PHE A 47 -21.27 -2.27 2.93
C PHE A 47 -20.50 -1.06 2.41
N ALA A 48 -19.22 -0.96 2.75
CA ALA A 48 -18.29 -0.06 2.06
C ALA A 48 -17.84 -0.72 0.74
N ALA A 49 -18.22 -0.13 -0.39
CA ALA A 49 -17.75 -0.57 -1.71
C ALA A 49 -16.30 -0.10 -1.98
N GLU A 50 -15.95 1.07 -1.45
CA GLU A 50 -14.61 1.63 -1.51
C GLU A 50 -13.73 1.12 -0.38
N ARG A 51 -12.42 1.15 -0.60
CA ARG A 51 -11.41 0.71 0.37
C ARG A 51 -10.91 1.87 1.22
N PRO A 52 -10.55 1.64 2.50
CA PRO A 52 -9.88 2.67 3.27
C PRO A 52 -8.52 2.97 2.64
N ALA A 53 -8.16 4.26 2.60
CA ALA A 53 -6.91 4.74 2.01
C ALA A 53 -5.66 4.21 2.75
N ASP A 54 -5.81 3.84 4.03
CA ASP A 54 -4.75 3.22 4.83
C ASP A 54 -5.31 2.26 5.90
N VAL A 55 -4.41 1.58 6.61
CA VAL A 55 -4.75 0.68 7.71
C VAL A 55 -5.34 1.48 8.88
N PRO A 56 -6.53 1.11 9.38
CA PRO A 56 -7.12 1.79 10.54
C PRO A 56 -6.49 1.31 11.85
N TYR A 57 -6.06 2.26 12.67
CA TYR A 57 -5.51 2.05 14.01
C TYR A 57 -6.48 2.42 15.12
N THR A 58 -7.42 3.31 14.83
CA THR A 58 -8.44 3.72 15.79
C THR A 58 -9.83 3.52 15.21
N PHE A 59 -10.71 2.91 15.99
CA PHE A 59 -12.13 2.76 15.69
C PHE A 59 -12.95 3.42 16.77
N GLU A 60 -13.92 4.24 16.38
CA GLU A 60 -14.88 4.83 17.31
C GLU A 60 -16.30 4.55 16.87
N ALA A 61 -17.20 4.36 17.83
CA ALA A 61 -18.62 4.18 17.55
C ALA A 61 -19.51 4.76 18.66
N TRP A 62 -20.66 5.30 18.26
CA TRP A 62 -21.77 5.55 19.17
C TRP A 62 -22.78 4.40 19.08
N VAL A 63 -23.08 3.78 20.22
CA VAL A 63 -23.95 2.61 20.30
C VAL A 63 -25.03 2.78 21.37
N TYR A 64 -26.21 2.21 21.13
CA TYR A 64 -27.29 2.10 22.10
C TYR A 64 -27.83 0.68 22.11
N VAL A 65 -27.90 0.05 23.28
CA VAL A 65 -28.41 -1.32 23.43
C VAL A 65 -29.51 -1.33 24.47
N SER A 66 -30.71 -1.83 24.13
CA SER A 66 -31.79 -1.90 25.11
C SER A 66 -31.57 -3.00 26.13
N GLY A 67 -32.02 -2.80 27.38
CA GLY A 67 -32.07 -3.84 28.40
C GLY A 67 -32.96 -5.04 28.04
N ASN A 68 -33.80 -4.94 27.01
CA ASN A 68 -34.73 -5.99 26.60
C ASN A 68 -34.22 -6.92 25.48
N ILE A 69 -33.01 -6.72 24.95
CA ILE A 69 -32.47 -7.57 23.86
C ILE A 69 -32.33 -9.02 24.28
N THR A 70 -32.45 -9.99 23.37
CA THR A 70 -32.09 -11.39 23.62
C THR A 70 -30.80 -11.70 22.89
N PRO A 71 -29.64 -11.74 23.57
CA PRO A 71 -28.35 -11.97 22.92
C PRO A 71 -28.28 -13.30 22.20
N HIS A 72 -27.49 -13.31 21.14
CA HIS A 72 -27.16 -14.49 20.38
C HIS A 72 -26.36 -15.46 21.24
N VAL A 73 -26.76 -16.73 21.24
CA VAL A 73 -26.06 -17.80 21.97
C VAL A 73 -24.92 -18.30 21.09
N VAL A 74 -23.70 -18.28 21.62
CA VAL A 74 -22.52 -18.85 20.96
C VAL A 74 -22.28 -20.23 21.54
N THR A 75 -22.18 -21.25 20.68
CA THR A 75 -21.88 -22.63 21.08
C THR A 75 -20.58 -23.13 20.47
N ASP A 76 -19.91 -24.07 21.15
CA ASP A 76 -18.86 -24.87 20.52
C ASP A 76 -19.44 -25.96 19.60
N ALA A 77 -18.56 -26.69 18.89
CA ALA A 77 -18.93 -27.78 17.99
C ALA A 77 -19.66 -28.95 18.68
N THR A 78 -19.68 -29.00 20.01
CA THR A 78 -20.41 -30.02 20.79
C THR A 78 -21.75 -29.51 21.32
N GLY A 79 -22.13 -28.27 20.98
CA GLY A 79 -23.37 -27.63 21.41
C GLY A 79 -23.32 -27.00 22.80
N ASN A 80 -22.16 -26.92 23.45
CA ASN A 80 -22.05 -26.24 24.74
C ASN A 80 -21.99 -24.74 24.54
N ILE A 81 -22.71 -23.99 25.37
CA ILE A 81 -22.69 -22.51 25.35
C ILE A 81 -21.31 -22.02 25.78
N THR A 82 -20.63 -21.30 24.90
CA THR A 82 -19.32 -20.67 25.12
C THR A 82 -19.39 -19.17 25.32
N GLY A 83 -20.53 -18.53 25.01
CA GLY A 83 -20.74 -17.11 25.25
C GLY A 83 -22.07 -16.58 24.74
N TYR A 84 -22.25 -15.27 24.89
CA TYR A 84 -23.41 -14.53 24.42
C TYR A 84 -22.95 -13.27 23.68
N ARG A 85 -23.51 -13.00 22.50
CA ARG A 85 -23.17 -11.82 21.68
C ARG A 85 -24.37 -10.90 21.54
N VAL A 86 -24.13 -9.60 21.71
CA VAL A 86 -25.06 -8.55 21.30
C VAL A 86 -25.00 -8.38 19.79
N GLY A 87 -23.80 -8.43 19.20
CA GLY A 87 -23.61 -8.45 17.76
C GLY A 87 -22.42 -7.66 17.27
N SER A 88 -22.15 -7.79 15.97
CA SER A 88 -21.06 -7.14 15.24
C SER A 88 -21.33 -5.66 14.99
N LEU A 89 -20.38 -4.80 15.35
CA LEU A 89 -20.44 -3.36 15.05
C LEU A 89 -19.84 -3.06 13.69
N ILE A 90 -18.60 -3.51 13.48
CA ILE A 90 -17.86 -3.30 12.24
C ILE A 90 -16.88 -4.47 12.03
N SER A 91 -16.72 -4.90 10.78
CA SER A 91 -15.90 -6.04 10.38
C SER A 91 -15.41 -5.88 8.95
N ASN A 92 -14.22 -6.39 8.62
CA ASN A 92 -13.83 -6.69 7.24
C ASN A 92 -13.56 -8.19 7.03
N TYR A 93 -14.14 -9.06 7.87
CA TYR A 93 -13.93 -10.50 7.79
C TYR A 93 -14.42 -11.09 6.45
N GLY A 94 -13.53 -11.68 5.66
CA GLY A 94 -13.85 -12.22 4.33
C GLY A 94 -14.08 -13.73 4.21
N GLY A 95 -13.88 -14.54 5.25
CA GLY A 95 -14.04 -16.01 5.20
C GLY A 95 -12.76 -16.83 5.26
N PHE A 96 -11.61 -16.21 4.99
CA PHE A 96 -10.34 -16.92 4.85
C PHE A 96 -9.60 -17.07 6.17
N GLY A 97 -9.06 -18.26 6.41
CA GLY A 97 -7.99 -18.44 7.38
C GLY A 97 -6.69 -17.74 6.96
N SER A 98 -6.52 -17.39 5.68
CA SER A 98 -5.30 -16.84 5.07
C SER A 98 -5.33 -15.33 4.79
N MET A 99 -6.41 -14.61 5.09
CA MET A 99 -6.45 -13.14 4.98
C MET A 99 -6.51 -12.46 6.35
N PRO A 100 -5.83 -11.29 6.51
CA PRO A 100 -5.96 -10.53 7.73
C PRO A 100 -7.34 -9.89 7.83
N TYR A 101 -7.85 -9.75 9.06
CA TYR A 101 -9.12 -9.06 9.31
C TYR A 101 -9.13 -8.40 10.69
N MET A 102 -10.03 -7.44 10.85
CA MET A 102 -10.41 -6.83 12.12
C MET A 102 -11.92 -6.98 12.34
N HIS A 103 -12.30 -7.25 13.58
CA HIS A 103 -13.70 -7.41 13.99
C HIS A 103 -13.95 -6.79 15.35
N MET A 104 -15.01 -5.99 15.45
CA MET A 104 -15.50 -5.42 16.70
C MET A 104 -16.92 -5.92 16.97
N ASP A 105 -17.13 -6.58 18.11
CA ASP A 105 -18.45 -6.99 18.58
C ASP A 105 -18.71 -6.64 20.04
N LEU A 106 -19.99 -6.47 20.38
CA LEU A 106 -20.43 -6.39 21.77
C LEU A 106 -20.90 -7.76 22.26
N ARG A 107 -20.57 -8.07 23.51
CA ARG A 107 -20.86 -9.35 24.17
C ARG A 107 -21.46 -9.16 25.54
N THR A 108 -22.04 -10.24 26.08
CA THR A 108 -22.49 -10.28 27.46
C THR A 108 -21.85 -11.42 28.26
N THR A 109 -21.71 -11.23 29.58
CA THR A 109 -21.10 -12.23 30.50
C THR A 109 -22.04 -13.40 30.83
N ALA A 110 -23.33 -13.18 30.65
CA ALA A 110 -24.45 -14.12 30.72
C ALA A 110 -25.62 -13.50 29.95
N GLU A 111 -26.69 -14.25 29.70
CA GLU A 111 -27.79 -13.85 28.79
C GLU A 111 -28.16 -12.36 28.81
N LYS A 112 -28.33 -11.67 29.94
CA LYS A 112 -28.55 -10.20 29.98
C LYS A 112 -27.96 -9.49 31.22
N LYS A 113 -26.78 -9.89 31.72
CA LYS A 113 -26.25 -9.35 33.00
C LYS A 113 -25.34 -8.13 32.85
N SER A 114 -24.28 -8.24 32.06
CA SER A 114 -23.37 -7.13 31.78
C SER A 114 -22.83 -7.21 30.37
N MET A 115 -22.62 -6.04 29.76
CA MET A 115 -22.21 -5.87 28.37
C MET A 115 -20.78 -5.34 28.29
N TYR A 116 -19.98 -5.82 27.35
CA TYR A 116 -18.60 -5.39 27.12
C TYR A 116 -18.24 -5.49 25.65
N LEU A 117 -17.21 -4.76 25.23
CA LEU A 117 -16.66 -4.84 23.88
C LEU A 117 -15.62 -5.97 23.78
N ARG A 118 -15.59 -6.63 22.63
CA ARG A 118 -14.49 -7.48 22.21
C ARG A 118 -13.93 -6.97 20.88
N PHE A 119 -12.61 -7.01 20.79
CA PHE A 119 -11.87 -6.71 19.59
C PHE A 119 -11.10 -7.97 19.15
N GLU A 120 -11.19 -8.30 17.87
CA GLU A 120 -10.43 -9.35 17.21
C GLU A 120 -9.61 -8.75 16.07
N TRP A 121 -8.35 -9.17 15.97
CA TRP A 121 -7.44 -8.86 14.88
C TRP A 121 -6.69 -10.13 14.50
N ASN A 122 -6.80 -10.53 13.24
CA ASN A 122 -6.02 -11.60 12.63
C ASN A 122 -4.97 -11.01 11.67
N ASP A 123 -3.69 -11.34 11.89
CA ASP A 123 -2.60 -11.11 10.93
C ASP A 123 -2.27 -12.41 10.20
N VAL A 124 -1.86 -12.29 8.94
CA VAL A 124 -1.33 -13.41 8.17
C VAL A 124 0.03 -13.04 7.59
N TYR A 125 1.04 -13.87 7.78
CA TYR A 125 2.38 -13.67 7.22
C TYR A 125 3.05 -15.01 6.96
N ASP A 126 3.64 -15.21 5.78
CA ASP A 126 4.36 -16.44 5.38
C ASP A 126 3.60 -17.73 5.71
N ASN A 127 2.32 -17.79 5.30
CA ASN A 127 1.38 -18.89 5.58
C ASN A 127 1.16 -19.20 7.08
N SER A 128 1.52 -18.28 7.97
CA SER A 128 1.24 -18.35 9.41
C SER A 128 0.22 -17.30 9.81
N THR A 129 -0.71 -17.68 10.68
CA THR A 129 -1.84 -16.84 11.10
C THR A 129 -1.72 -16.52 12.57
N LYS A 130 -1.98 -15.27 12.96
CA LYS A 130 -1.99 -14.87 14.35
C LYS A 130 -3.24 -14.08 14.69
N LEU A 131 -4.09 -14.70 15.50
CA LEU A 131 -5.30 -14.10 16.03
C LEU A 131 -5.03 -13.50 17.42
N VAL A 132 -5.20 -12.20 17.53
CA VAL A 132 -5.33 -11.46 18.78
C VAL A 132 -6.82 -11.23 19.03
N ALA A 133 -7.37 -11.85 20.07
CA ALA A 133 -8.73 -11.57 20.53
C ALA A 133 -8.71 -11.13 21.99
N HIS A 134 -9.43 -10.07 22.32
CA HIS A 134 -9.50 -9.55 23.68
C HIS A 134 -10.92 -9.10 24.08
N ASP A 135 -11.38 -9.60 25.22
CA ASP A 135 -12.65 -9.24 25.85
C ASP A 135 -12.39 -8.17 26.94
N PHE A 136 -12.85 -6.93 26.76
CA PHE A 136 -12.68 -5.82 27.72
C PHE A 136 -13.69 -5.86 28.87
N LYS A 137 -13.71 -6.97 29.64
CA LYS A 137 -14.69 -7.22 30.71
C LYS A 137 -14.59 -6.27 31.91
N SER A 138 -13.50 -5.52 32.05
CA SER A 138 -13.31 -4.52 33.12
C SER A 138 -14.20 -3.29 32.96
N ALA A 139 -14.63 -3.03 31.72
CA ALA A 139 -15.27 -1.79 31.29
C ALA A 139 -16.69 -2.09 30.79
N GLU A 140 -17.60 -2.33 31.73
CA GLU A 140 -18.99 -2.67 31.42
C GLU A 140 -19.75 -1.47 30.84
N LEU A 141 -20.54 -1.74 29.80
CA LEU A 141 -21.38 -0.77 29.12
C LEU A 141 -22.80 -0.75 29.69
N PRO A 142 -23.43 0.42 29.87
CA PRO A 142 -24.79 0.52 30.34
C PRO A 142 -25.80 0.09 29.26
N PHE A 143 -26.88 -0.57 29.70
CA PHE A 143 -28.08 -0.73 28.88
C PHE A 143 -28.93 0.56 28.91
N ASP A 144 -29.76 0.71 27.89
CA ASP A 144 -30.73 1.81 27.75
C ASP A 144 -30.10 3.22 27.78
N ALA A 145 -28.85 3.33 27.35
CA ALA A 145 -28.12 4.59 27.20
C ALA A 145 -27.22 4.57 25.97
N TRP A 146 -27.08 5.74 25.33
CA TRP A 146 -26.07 5.95 24.30
C TRP A 146 -24.69 5.97 24.94
N THR A 147 -23.78 5.19 24.37
CA THR A 147 -22.40 5.09 24.84
C THR A 147 -21.47 5.24 23.66
N HIS A 148 -20.45 6.08 23.82
CA HIS A 148 -19.32 6.15 22.89
C HIS A 148 -18.28 5.11 23.30
N VAL A 149 -17.82 4.33 22.34
CA VAL A 149 -16.77 3.33 22.51
C VAL A 149 -15.67 3.61 21.51
N ALA A 150 -14.41 3.51 21.95
CA ALA A 150 -13.27 3.60 21.05
C ALA A 150 -12.22 2.54 21.36
N VAL A 151 -11.64 1.98 20.31
CA VAL A 151 -10.50 1.05 20.38
C VAL A 151 -9.34 1.69 19.65
N VAL A 152 -8.23 1.88 20.36
CA VAL A 152 -6.97 2.40 19.81
C VAL A 152 -5.94 1.29 19.84
N ILE A 153 -5.42 0.94 18.67
CA ILE A 153 -4.39 -0.05 18.48
C ILE A 153 -3.06 0.69 18.42
N SER A 154 -2.13 0.37 19.31
CA SER A 154 -0.79 0.96 19.33
C SER A 154 0.26 -0.13 19.13
N PRO A 155 0.70 -0.36 17.88
CA PRO A 155 1.66 -1.42 17.60
C PRO A 155 3.05 -1.14 18.17
N LEU A 156 3.49 0.13 18.13
CA LEU A 156 4.73 0.59 18.77
C LEU A 156 4.75 0.28 20.27
N GLU A 157 3.62 0.47 20.97
CA GLU A 157 3.51 0.16 22.40
C GLU A 157 3.13 -1.30 22.67
N GLN A 158 2.85 -2.09 21.62
CA GLN A 158 2.32 -3.45 21.73
C GLN A 158 1.08 -3.50 22.63
N SER A 159 0.15 -2.57 22.42
CA SER A 159 -1.05 -2.42 23.24
C SER A 159 -2.31 -2.17 22.41
N ILE A 160 -3.45 -2.48 23.02
CA ILE A 160 -4.77 -2.10 22.54
C ILE A 160 -5.49 -1.43 23.71
N HIS A 161 -5.91 -0.18 23.52
CA HIS A 161 -6.58 0.63 24.52
C HIS A 161 -8.07 0.72 24.21
N TYR A 162 -8.89 0.63 25.25
CA TYR A 162 -10.34 0.72 25.14
C TYR A 162 -10.87 1.89 25.96
N TYR A 163 -11.60 2.77 25.29
CA TYR A 163 -12.19 3.98 25.88
C TYR A 163 -13.72 3.86 25.88
N VAL A 164 -14.32 4.39 26.95
CA VAL A 164 -15.78 4.53 27.09
C VAL A 164 -16.07 5.98 27.41
N ASN A 165 -16.90 6.63 26.58
CA ASN A 165 -17.26 8.04 26.70
C ASN A 165 -16.03 8.96 26.83
N GLY A 166 -15.05 8.77 25.92
CA GLY A 166 -13.79 9.51 25.89
C GLY A 166 -12.78 9.12 27.00
N THR A 167 -13.13 8.25 27.94
CA THR A 167 -12.25 7.92 29.08
C THR A 167 -11.63 6.54 28.93
N LEU A 168 -10.30 6.45 29.06
CA LEU A 168 -9.58 5.16 29.04
C LEU A 168 -10.14 4.26 30.14
N SER A 169 -10.70 3.13 29.74
CA SER A 169 -11.44 2.23 30.63
C SER A 169 -10.76 0.88 30.82
N ASP A 170 -10.06 0.38 29.79
CA ASP A 170 -9.31 -0.87 29.86
C ASP A 170 -8.17 -0.89 28.83
N SER A 171 -7.21 -1.80 28.96
CA SER A 171 -6.11 -1.96 28.01
C SER A 171 -5.55 -3.37 28.02
N LYS A 172 -5.24 -3.89 26.84
CA LYS A 172 -4.45 -5.09 26.65
C LYS A 172 -3.01 -4.70 26.30
N THR A 173 -2.06 -5.03 27.18
CA THR A 173 -0.63 -4.80 26.94
C THR A 173 0.10 -6.08 26.51
N LYS A 174 1.30 -5.95 25.93
CA LYS A 174 2.14 -7.06 25.45
C LYS A 174 1.42 -7.88 24.37
N VAL A 175 0.75 -7.16 23.48
CA VAL A 175 0.15 -7.74 22.30
C VAL A 175 1.26 -8.00 21.29
N ASP A 176 1.37 -9.25 20.89
CA ASP A 176 2.44 -9.71 20.03
C ASP A 176 1.98 -9.58 18.57
N PHE A 177 2.09 -8.38 18.00
CA PHE A 177 1.85 -8.11 16.58
C PHE A 177 3.01 -8.71 15.76
N MET A 178 2.74 -9.45 14.68
CA MET A 178 3.77 -10.26 14.00
C MET A 178 4.91 -9.43 13.40
N LEU A 179 4.67 -8.15 13.08
CA LEU A 179 5.65 -7.24 12.50
C LEU A 179 5.69 -5.86 13.17
N GLY A 180 4.95 -5.66 14.27
CA GLY A 180 4.85 -4.37 14.92
C GLY A 180 3.99 -3.33 14.18
N GLU A 181 3.24 -3.71 13.13
CA GLU A 181 2.18 -2.92 12.46
C GLU A 181 1.14 -3.88 11.84
N PRO A 182 -0.14 -3.47 11.61
CA PRO A 182 -1.15 -4.30 10.96
C PRO A 182 -0.90 -4.51 9.47
N ASP A 183 -1.24 -5.71 8.98
CA ASP A 183 -1.06 -6.09 7.58
C ASP A 183 -1.82 -5.16 6.63
N SER A 184 -1.10 -4.51 5.70
CA SER A 184 -1.69 -3.61 4.70
C SER A 184 -2.83 -4.24 3.86
N ARG A 185 -2.86 -5.58 3.74
CA ARG A 185 -3.96 -6.31 3.09
C ARG A 185 -5.29 -6.18 3.81
N LEU A 186 -5.32 -5.67 5.05
CA LEU A 186 -6.54 -5.26 5.76
C LEU A 186 -7.35 -4.21 4.98
N THR A 187 -6.69 -3.42 4.14
CA THR A 187 -7.36 -2.41 3.30
C THR A 187 -8.06 -3.03 2.08
N LEU A 188 -7.82 -4.30 1.76
CA LEU A 188 -8.30 -4.94 0.52
C LEU A 188 -9.69 -5.55 0.66
N LEU A 189 -10.12 -5.85 1.89
CA LEU A 189 -11.42 -6.45 2.16
C LEU A 189 -12.49 -5.36 2.39
N PRO A 190 -13.72 -5.57 1.88
CA PRO A 190 -14.82 -4.64 2.11
C PRO A 190 -15.19 -4.59 3.59
N TRP A 191 -15.53 -3.39 4.06
CA TRP A 191 -15.96 -3.15 5.44
C TRP A 191 -17.48 -3.25 5.55
N VAL A 192 -17.95 -3.95 6.59
CA VAL A 192 -19.35 -4.17 6.87
C VAL A 192 -19.70 -3.62 8.24
N VAL A 193 -20.82 -2.90 8.31
CA VAL A 193 -21.34 -2.28 9.53
C VAL A 193 -22.64 -2.93 9.96
N GLY A 194 -22.73 -3.23 11.26
CA GLY A 194 -23.91 -3.72 11.96
C GLY A 194 -24.23 -5.20 11.79
N ASN A 195 -23.39 -5.92 11.04
CA ASN A 195 -23.40 -7.37 10.93
C ASN A 195 -21.98 -7.86 10.64
N ASP A 196 -21.78 -9.15 10.39
CA ASP A 196 -20.54 -9.66 9.84
C ASP A 196 -20.77 -10.64 8.68
N HIS A 197 -19.74 -10.79 7.85
CA HIS A 197 -19.78 -11.57 6.62
C HIS A 197 -19.68 -13.09 6.82
N ARG A 198 -19.55 -13.59 8.06
CA ARG A 198 -19.40 -15.03 8.30
C ARG A 198 -20.72 -15.72 7.97
N PRO A 199 -20.76 -16.63 6.98
CA PRO A 199 -21.95 -17.39 6.70
C PRO A 199 -22.44 -18.09 7.98
N GLY A 200 -23.76 -18.00 8.22
CA GLY A 200 -24.55 -18.50 9.37
C GLY A 200 -24.02 -18.27 10.80
N GLN A 201 -23.08 -17.35 11.00
CA GLN A 201 -22.96 -16.67 12.29
C GLN A 201 -23.34 -15.19 12.15
N PRO A 202 -24.50 -14.84 11.53
CA PRO A 202 -24.93 -13.45 11.53
C PRO A 202 -25.24 -13.13 12.99
N TYR A 203 -24.33 -12.38 13.61
CA TYR A 203 -24.58 -11.76 14.88
C TYR A 203 -24.95 -10.31 14.56
N PRO A 204 -26.16 -10.06 14.00
CA PRO A 204 -26.61 -8.70 13.75
C PRO A 204 -26.51 -7.92 15.05
N PHE A 205 -26.15 -6.66 14.94
CA PHE A 205 -26.08 -5.80 16.10
C PHE A 205 -27.47 -5.62 16.72
N LEU A 206 -27.68 -6.19 17.91
CA LEU A 206 -28.91 -6.03 18.67
C LEU A 206 -28.93 -4.67 19.38
N GLY A 207 -29.13 -3.60 18.61
CA GLY A 207 -29.12 -2.24 19.12
C GLY A 207 -29.13 -1.20 18.00
N LYS A 208 -28.86 0.05 18.37
CA LYS A 208 -28.73 1.16 17.42
C LYS A 208 -27.29 1.60 17.29
N ILE A 209 -26.87 1.86 16.06
CA ILE A 209 -25.57 2.47 15.74
C ILE A 209 -25.85 3.93 15.36
N GLY A 210 -25.23 4.87 16.06
CA GLY A 210 -25.38 6.30 15.83
C GLY A 210 -24.34 6.83 14.86
N SER A 211 -23.09 6.40 15.03
CA SER A 211 -22.00 6.71 14.10
C SER A 211 -20.87 5.71 14.23
N ILE A 212 -20.02 5.63 13.20
CA ILE A 212 -18.73 4.92 13.22
C ILE A 212 -17.67 5.80 12.58
N ALA A 213 -16.49 5.87 13.18
CA ALA A 213 -15.31 6.54 12.63
C ALA A 213 -14.11 5.59 12.62
N MET A 214 -13.26 5.74 11.60
CA MET A 214 -12.02 5.00 11.42
C MET A 214 -10.87 5.98 11.17
N PHE A 215 -9.72 5.75 11.79
CA PHE A 215 -8.55 6.60 11.66
C PHE A 215 -7.28 5.83 11.34
N ASP A 216 -6.40 6.40 10.51
CA ASP A 216 -5.08 5.85 10.14
C ASP A 216 -3.98 6.11 11.17
N ASP A 217 -4.33 6.71 12.31
CA ASP A 217 -3.41 7.07 13.37
C ASP A 217 -3.79 6.48 14.73
N VAL A 218 -2.76 6.37 15.58
CA VAL A 218 -2.88 5.95 16.98
C VAL A 218 -3.37 7.14 17.81
N ARG A 219 -4.70 7.33 17.88
CA ARG A 219 -5.30 8.47 18.56
C ARG A 219 -4.89 8.56 20.02
N THR A 220 -4.50 9.76 20.44
CA THR A 220 -4.21 10.05 21.84
C THR A 220 -5.50 10.07 22.67
N ALA A 221 -5.38 9.84 23.98
CA ALA A 221 -6.53 9.93 24.89
C ALA A 221 -7.27 11.29 24.83
N SER A 222 -6.56 12.37 24.48
CA SER A 222 -7.16 13.70 24.36
C SER A 222 -7.97 13.84 23.07
N GLU A 223 -7.52 13.23 21.97
CA GLU A 223 -8.25 13.22 20.70
C GLU A 223 -9.51 12.36 20.81
N VAL A 224 -9.42 11.15 21.36
CA VAL A 224 -10.60 10.30 21.64
C VAL A 224 -11.61 11.03 22.55
N THR A 225 -11.13 11.83 23.50
CA THR A 225 -12.00 12.66 24.35
C THR A 225 -12.66 13.79 23.55
N ALA A 226 -11.92 14.42 22.63
CA ALA A 226 -12.44 15.48 21.78
C ALA A 226 -13.48 14.93 20.80
N ASP A 227 -13.22 13.79 20.17
CA ASP A 227 -14.14 13.12 19.24
C ASP A 227 -15.44 12.71 19.95
N TYR A 228 -15.35 12.22 21.19
CA TYR A 228 -16.51 12.01 22.04
C TYR A 228 -17.31 13.30 22.27
N GLN A 229 -16.64 14.42 22.59
CA GLN A 229 -17.29 15.68 22.96
C GLN A 229 -17.91 16.44 21.78
N SER A 230 -17.24 16.45 20.62
CA SER A 230 -17.59 17.30 19.48
C SER A 230 -17.76 16.58 18.15
N LYS A 231 -17.71 15.23 18.13
CA LYS A 231 -17.57 14.39 16.92
C LYS A 231 -16.19 14.52 16.27
N PRO A 232 -15.77 13.53 15.45
CA PRO A 232 -14.57 13.63 14.63
C PRO A 232 -14.55 14.88 13.75
N ASP A 233 -13.38 15.51 13.62
CA ASP A 233 -13.15 16.60 12.67
C ASP A 233 -13.05 16.02 11.25
N THR A 234 -14.01 16.36 10.38
CA THR A 234 -14.04 15.90 8.99
C THR A 234 -12.88 16.43 8.15
N ALA A 235 -12.17 17.47 8.61
CA ALA A 235 -10.97 17.99 7.97
C ALA A 235 -9.69 17.26 8.41
N ASP A 236 -9.78 16.36 9.39
CA ASP A 236 -8.64 15.62 9.88
C ASP A 236 -8.07 14.72 8.77
N ALA A 237 -6.75 14.84 8.57
CA ALA A 237 -6.06 14.10 7.53
C ALA A 237 -5.98 12.59 7.81
N GLY A 238 -6.06 12.19 9.08
CA GLY A 238 -6.03 10.78 9.48
C GLY A 238 -7.41 10.13 9.56
N LEU A 239 -8.50 10.88 9.37
CA LEU A 239 -9.85 10.32 9.32
C LEU A 239 -10.08 9.57 8.00
N LEU A 240 -10.04 8.25 8.06
CA LEU A 240 -10.23 7.35 6.92
C LEU A 240 -11.69 7.30 6.47
N ALA A 241 -12.61 7.25 7.43
CA ALA A 241 -14.04 7.24 7.17
C ALA A 241 -14.84 7.67 8.40
N TYR A 242 -15.94 8.38 8.18
CA TYR A 242 -16.88 8.75 9.22
C TYR A 242 -18.32 8.69 8.70
N TRP A 243 -19.12 7.81 9.31
CA TRP A 243 -20.52 7.65 8.95
C TRP A 243 -21.45 8.01 10.10
N GLU A 244 -22.46 8.82 9.79
CA GLU A 244 -23.54 9.16 10.71
C GLU A 244 -24.84 8.51 10.28
N PHE A 245 -25.50 7.80 11.20
CA PHE A 245 -26.69 7.01 10.91
C PHE A 245 -27.96 7.70 11.41
N GLY A 246 -28.95 7.79 10.53
CA GLY A 246 -30.29 8.25 10.87
C GLY A 246 -31.17 7.15 11.48
N ALA A 247 -32.39 7.51 11.88
CA ALA A 247 -33.40 6.55 12.36
C ALA A 247 -34.00 5.65 11.26
N GLN A 248 -33.76 5.97 9.99
CA GLN A 248 -34.28 5.24 8.84
C GLN A 248 -33.12 4.61 8.09
N LYS A 249 -33.34 3.40 7.57
CA LYS A 249 -32.41 2.74 6.66
C LYS A 249 -32.44 3.50 5.34
N THR A 250 -31.27 3.91 4.85
CA THR A 250 -31.12 4.60 3.56
C THR A 250 -30.33 3.71 2.63
N ALA A 251 -30.59 3.80 1.33
CA ALA A 251 -29.84 3.03 0.33
C ALA A 251 -28.32 3.29 0.41
N THR A 252 -27.95 4.53 0.75
CA THR A 252 -26.56 4.95 0.95
C THR A 252 -26.43 5.76 2.24
N VAL A 253 -25.34 5.59 2.97
CA VAL A 253 -24.88 6.49 4.05
C VAL A 253 -23.58 7.12 3.59
N LYS A 254 -23.58 8.46 3.49
CA LYS A 254 -22.43 9.20 2.96
C LYS A 254 -21.29 9.23 3.97
N ASP A 255 -20.09 8.95 3.49
CA ASP A 255 -18.88 9.23 4.24
C ASP A 255 -18.71 10.76 4.39
N GLN A 256 -18.47 11.19 5.63
CA GLN A 256 -18.23 12.59 5.97
C GLN A 256 -16.74 12.95 5.91
N SER A 257 -15.85 11.96 5.75
CA SER A 257 -14.43 12.19 5.53
C SER A 257 -14.14 12.73 4.12
N ARG A 258 -12.88 13.08 3.87
CA ARG A 258 -12.40 13.48 2.54
C ARG A 258 -12.22 12.31 1.55
N HIS A 259 -12.38 11.06 1.99
CA HIS A 259 -12.06 9.85 1.22
C HIS A 259 -13.27 9.23 0.50
N GLY A 260 -14.50 9.62 0.85
CA GLY A 260 -15.69 9.26 0.09
C GLY A 260 -16.07 7.77 0.17
N MET A 261 -15.73 7.10 1.27
CA MET A 261 -16.00 5.67 1.48
C MET A 261 -17.47 5.42 1.85
N ASP A 262 -18.39 5.70 0.94
CA ASP A 262 -19.83 5.58 1.18
C ASP A 262 -20.25 4.15 1.52
N LEU A 263 -21.22 4.02 2.44
CA LEU A 263 -21.84 2.74 2.75
C LEU A 263 -23.10 2.52 1.93
N THR A 264 -23.28 1.32 1.40
CA THR A 264 -24.47 0.86 0.70
C THR A 264 -25.25 -0.11 1.58
N TYR A 265 -26.55 0.11 1.75
CA TYR A 265 -27.41 -0.82 2.47
C TYR A 265 -27.56 -2.13 1.69
N SER A 266 -27.46 -3.24 2.40
CA SER A 266 -27.63 -4.58 1.83
C SER A 266 -28.45 -5.47 2.75
N LYS A 267 -29.23 -6.35 2.14
CA LYS A 267 -29.90 -7.45 2.80
C LYS A 267 -29.41 -8.77 2.21
N MET A 268 -28.98 -9.70 3.06
CA MET A 268 -28.32 -10.95 2.68
C MET A 268 -29.22 -11.87 1.86
N TRP A 269 -30.48 -12.00 2.25
CA TRP A 269 -31.47 -12.83 1.57
C TRP A 269 -32.71 -12.02 1.23
N LEU A 270 -33.01 -11.95 -0.06
CA LEU A 270 -34.12 -11.18 -0.60
C LEU A 270 -35.20 -12.14 -1.08
N ASN A 271 -36.44 -11.85 -0.72
CA ASN A 271 -37.60 -12.50 -1.32
C ASN A 271 -37.89 -11.90 -2.70
N GLU A 272 -38.72 -12.59 -3.50
CA GLU A 272 -39.09 -12.17 -4.85
C GLU A 272 -39.61 -10.72 -4.93
N ASP A 273 -40.39 -10.26 -3.94
CA ASP A 273 -40.94 -8.90 -3.91
C ASP A 273 -39.93 -7.82 -3.50
N GLU A 274 -38.74 -8.21 -3.05
CA GLU A 274 -37.67 -7.33 -2.61
C GLU A 274 -36.60 -7.09 -3.68
N VAL A 275 -36.69 -7.79 -4.82
CA VAL A 275 -35.76 -7.66 -5.96
C VAL A 275 -36.44 -6.90 -7.10
N THR A 276 -35.68 -6.00 -7.72
CA THR A 276 -36.11 -5.39 -8.99
C THR A 276 -35.64 -6.27 -10.14
N HIS A 277 -36.57 -6.98 -10.75
CA HIS A 277 -36.27 -7.88 -11.87
C HIS A 277 -36.12 -7.11 -13.18
N PRO A 278 -35.17 -7.50 -14.05
CA PRO A 278 -35.15 -7.01 -15.42
C PRO A 278 -36.42 -7.51 -16.14
N THR A 279 -37.15 -6.59 -16.76
CA THR A 279 -38.42 -6.90 -17.45
C THR A 279 -38.31 -6.88 -18.98
N ASP A 280 -37.32 -6.18 -19.51
CA ASP A 280 -37.13 -5.92 -20.96
C ASP A 280 -35.84 -6.57 -21.49
N TYR A 281 -35.56 -7.83 -21.10
CA TYR A 281 -34.38 -8.57 -21.57
C TYR A 281 -34.68 -9.47 -22.79
N ALA A 282 -33.73 -9.53 -23.71
CA ALA A 282 -33.81 -10.34 -24.92
C ALA A 282 -33.60 -11.84 -24.60
N TYR A 283 -32.57 -12.15 -23.82
CA TYR A 283 -32.22 -13.51 -23.42
C TYR A 283 -31.41 -13.52 -22.11
N SER A 284 -31.13 -14.71 -21.58
CA SER A 284 -30.24 -14.85 -20.43
C SER A 284 -29.19 -15.95 -20.60
N MET A 285 -28.12 -15.85 -19.81
CA MET A 285 -27.14 -16.92 -19.61
C MET A 285 -26.95 -17.15 -18.11
N ILE A 286 -26.56 -18.37 -17.72
CA ILE A 286 -26.37 -18.73 -16.31
C ILE A 286 -24.92 -19.14 -16.07
N ALA A 287 -24.35 -18.70 -14.95
CA ALA A 287 -23.08 -19.21 -14.42
C ALA A 287 -23.30 -19.93 -13.09
N ILE A 288 -22.55 -21.01 -12.86
CA ILE A 288 -22.56 -21.84 -11.66
C ILE A 288 -21.13 -22.02 -11.18
N GLY A 289 -20.81 -21.45 -10.02
CA GLY A 289 -19.51 -21.57 -9.37
C GLY A 289 -19.41 -22.76 -8.43
N ASP A 290 -18.20 -23.29 -8.30
CA ASP A 290 -17.66 -24.10 -7.18
C ASP A 290 -18.74 -24.90 -6.43
N THR A 291 -19.19 -26.00 -7.03
CA THR A 291 -20.28 -26.82 -6.50
C THR A 291 -19.82 -27.93 -5.56
N GLN A 292 -18.52 -27.99 -5.29
CA GLN A 292 -17.83 -29.15 -4.78
C GLN A 292 -18.40 -29.69 -3.46
N TYR A 293 -18.85 -28.80 -2.57
CA TYR A 293 -19.47 -29.21 -1.30
C TYR A 293 -20.88 -29.78 -1.45
N ILE A 294 -21.67 -29.32 -2.42
CA ILE A 294 -22.99 -29.88 -2.73
C ILE A 294 -22.84 -31.31 -3.29
N MET A 295 -21.74 -31.57 -4.00
CA MET A 295 -21.49 -32.84 -4.70
C MET A 295 -20.86 -33.94 -3.83
N ARG A 296 -20.64 -33.68 -2.53
CA ARG A 296 -20.15 -34.67 -1.58
C ARG A 296 -21.17 -35.79 -1.33
N ASP A 297 -20.70 -37.02 -1.24
CA ASP A 297 -21.51 -38.22 -1.04
C ASP A 297 -21.81 -38.51 0.45
N ASP A 298 -21.03 -37.93 1.36
CA ASP A 298 -21.22 -38.01 2.81
C ASP A 298 -22.24 -37.00 3.36
N VAL A 299 -22.71 -36.08 2.52
CA VAL A 299 -23.84 -35.20 2.83
C VAL A 299 -25.13 -35.99 2.64
N ALA A 300 -25.92 -36.16 3.71
CA ALA A 300 -27.12 -37.00 3.75
C ALA A 300 -28.20 -36.68 2.68
N TYR A 301 -28.04 -35.59 1.93
CA TYR A 301 -28.93 -35.11 0.87
C TYR A 301 -28.18 -34.50 -0.34
N GLY A 302 -26.86 -34.67 -0.47
CA GLY A 302 -26.06 -34.01 -1.53
C GLY A 302 -26.58 -34.28 -2.95
N THR A 303 -26.96 -35.54 -3.23
CA THR A 303 -27.58 -35.90 -4.52
C THR A 303 -28.92 -35.23 -4.78
N GLU A 304 -29.73 -34.98 -3.75
CA GLU A 304 -31.03 -34.32 -3.92
C GLU A 304 -30.84 -32.84 -4.22
N TYR A 305 -29.99 -32.15 -3.45
CA TYR A 305 -29.70 -30.73 -3.65
C TYR A 305 -29.01 -30.46 -5.00
N ALA A 306 -28.04 -31.30 -5.38
CA ALA A 306 -27.42 -31.24 -6.70
C ALA A 306 -28.47 -31.33 -7.82
N LYS A 307 -29.37 -32.32 -7.73
CA LYS A 307 -30.46 -32.48 -8.71
C LYS A 307 -31.44 -31.31 -8.67
N GLN A 308 -31.78 -30.80 -7.50
CA GLN A 308 -32.70 -29.67 -7.34
C GLN A 308 -32.19 -28.42 -8.06
N MET A 309 -30.89 -28.13 -7.95
CA MET A 309 -30.28 -26.97 -8.60
C MET A 309 -30.40 -27.04 -10.13
N TYR A 310 -29.97 -28.14 -10.75
CA TYR A 310 -30.05 -28.29 -12.20
C TYR A 310 -31.48 -28.50 -12.71
N ALA A 311 -32.36 -29.15 -11.93
CA ALA A 311 -33.78 -29.28 -12.26
C ALA A 311 -34.49 -27.91 -12.28
N TRP A 312 -34.13 -27.01 -11.37
CA TRP A 312 -34.66 -25.65 -11.36
C TRP A 312 -34.27 -24.91 -12.64
N ILE A 313 -33.01 -25.02 -13.07
CA ILE A 313 -32.55 -24.41 -14.33
C ILE A 313 -33.34 -24.99 -15.50
N ALA A 314 -33.46 -26.32 -15.59
CA ALA A 314 -34.22 -26.99 -16.64
C ALA A 314 -35.69 -26.55 -16.69
N ALA A 315 -36.33 -26.40 -15.53
CA ALA A 315 -37.72 -25.98 -15.42
C ALA A 315 -37.95 -24.50 -15.77
N ASN A 316 -36.95 -23.64 -15.56
CA ASN A 316 -37.07 -22.19 -15.76
C ASN A 316 -36.45 -21.69 -17.06
N ALA A 317 -35.67 -22.51 -17.77
CA ALA A 317 -34.92 -22.12 -18.96
C ALA A 317 -35.79 -21.42 -20.02
N ALA A 318 -36.96 -21.99 -20.34
CA ALA A 318 -37.88 -21.38 -21.30
C ALA A 318 -38.47 -20.04 -20.81
N ALA A 319 -38.86 -19.97 -19.53
CA ALA A 319 -39.47 -18.77 -18.96
C ALA A 319 -38.47 -17.61 -18.82
N LYS A 320 -37.20 -17.94 -18.54
CA LYS A 320 -36.10 -16.98 -18.41
C LYS A 320 -35.28 -16.81 -19.70
N LYS A 321 -35.70 -17.41 -20.82
CA LYS A 321 -35.02 -17.35 -22.12
C LYS A 321 -33.52 -17.72 -22.05
N VAL A 322 -33.18 -18.74 -21.26
CA VAL A 322 -31.80 -19.18 -21.04
C VAL A 322 -31.23 -19.77 -22.32
N GLN A 323 -30.17 -19.18 -22.83
CA GLN A 323 -29.47 -19.61 -24.05
C GLN A 323 -28.28 -20.52 -23.74
N TYR A 324 -27.66 -20.35 -22.58
CA TYR A 324 -26.40 -21.00 -22.26
C TYR A 324 -26.14 -21.08 -20.75
N VAL A 325 -25.53 -22.17 -20.28
CA VAL A 325 -25.12 -22.39 -18.87
C VAL A 325 -23.60 -22.66 -18.80
N MET A 326 -22.90 -21.98 -17.91
CA MET A 326 -21.44 -22.10 -17.70
C MET A 326 -21.15 -22.59 -16.29
N GLY A 327 -20.52 -23.76 -16.14
CA GLY A 327 -19.91 -24.19 -14.88
C GLY A 327 -18.48 -23.70 -14.78
N LEU A 328 -18.11 -23.06 -13.67
CA LEU A 328 -16.84 -22.34 -13.48
C LEU A 328 -15.73 -23.18 -12.82
N GLY A 329 -15.92 -24.50 -12.70
CA GLY A 329 -14.94 -25.41 -12.11
C GLY A 329 -15.31 -25.86 -10.70
N ASP A 330 -14.38 -26.59 -10.08
CA ASP A 330 -14.56 -27.32 -8.83
C ASP A 330 -15.94 -27.98 -8.73
N ILE A 331 -16.18 -28.87 -9.69
CA ILE A 331 -17.40 -29.63 -9.78
C ILE A 331 -17.48 -30.59 -8.59
N THR A 332 -16.36 -31.19 -8.21
CA THR A 332 -16.25 -32.18 -7.13
C THR A 332 -15.26 -31.73 -6.05
N ASP A 333 -15.39 -32.21 -4.82
CA ASP A 333 -14.55 -31.80 -3.67
C ASP A 333 -13.20 -32.53 -3.61
N ASN A 334 -13.07 -33.67 -4.27
CA ASN A 334 -11.80 -34.38 -4.33
C ASN A 334 -11.62 -35.23 -5.60
N GLY A 335 -12.38 -34.98 -6.66
CA GLY A 335 -12.20 -35.63 -7.96
C GLY A 335 -12.45 -37.15 -7.95
N LYS A 336 -13.18 -37.69 -6.97
CA LYS A 336 -13.43 -39.14 -6.85
C LYS A 336 -14.68 -39.59 -7.59
N ALA A 337 -14.70 -40.89 -7.91
CA ALA A 337 -15.77 -41.52 -8.67
C ALA A 337 -17.15 -41.49 -7.99
N ASP A 338 -17.21 -41.47 -6.66
CA ASP A 338 -18.45 -41.31 -5.88
C ASP A 338 -19.08 -39.92 -6.08
N GLN A 339 -18.29 -38.85 -5.96
CA GLN A 339 -18.71 -37.47 -6.19
C GLN A 339 -19.08 -37.22 -7.65
N TRP A 340 -18.30 -37.74 -8.59
CA TRP A 340 -18.66 -37.71 -10.01
C TRP A 340 -19.96 -38.48 -10.31
N GLY A 341 -20.24 -39.55 -9.56
CA GLY A 341 -21.50 -40.29 -9.58
C GLY A 341 -22.70 -39.47 -9.10
N VAL A 342 -22.48 -38.37 -8.37
CA VAL A 342 -23.51 -37.39 -7.98
C VAL A 342 -23.58 -36.24 -8.99
N ALA A 343 -22.43 -35.66 -9.33
CA ALA A 343 -22.33 -34.45 -10.14
C ALA A 343 -22.84 -34.66 -11.58
N TYR A 344 -22.37 -35.69 -12.28
CA TYR A 344 -22.73 -35.87 -13.69
C TYR A 344 -24.23 -36.11 -13.91
N PRO A 345 -24.93 -36.99 -13.16
CA PRO A 345 -26.38 -37.15 -13.30
C PRO A 345 -27.19 -35.88 -13.01
N ALA A 346 -26.67 -34.97 -12.18
CA ALA A 346 -27.29 -33.67 -11.93
C ALA A 346 -27.09 -32.73 -13.13
N ILE A 347 -25.85 -32.55 -13.59
CA ILE A 347 -25.49 -31.72 -14.75
C ILE A 347 -26.19 -32.21 -16.02
N LYS A 348 -26.28 -33.53 -16.22
CA LYS A 348 -26.90 -34.17 -17.40
C LYS A 348 -28.37 -33.77 -17.60
N GLN A 349 -29.06 -33.28 -16.58
CA GLN A 349 -30.42 -32.76 -16.73
C GLN A 349 -30.49 -31.57 -17.71
N LEU A 350 -29.39 -30.81 -17.88
CA LEU A 350 -29.30 -29.77 -18.90
C LEU A 350 -29.35 -30.37 -20.31
N SER A 351 -28.53 -31.39 -20.59
CA SER A 351 -28.58 -32.16 -21.85
C SER A 351 -29.95 -32.76 -22.10
N ASP A 352 -30.56 -33.36 -21.07
CA ASP A 352 -31.87 -34.01 -21.19
C ASP A 352 -32.99 -32.99 -21.47
N ALA A 353 -32.83 -31.74 -21.02
CA ALA A 353 -33.72 -30.62 -21.32
C ALA A 353 -33.36 -29.89 -22.64
N GLY A 354 -32.28 -30.28 -23.32
CA GLY A 354 -31.82 -29.63 -24.55
C GLY A 354 -31.18 -28.24 -24.34
N ILE A 355 -30.71 -27.96 -23.13
CA ILE A 355 -30.08 -26.68 -22.76
C ILE A 355 -28.59 -26.76 -23.05
N LEU A 356 -28.07 -25.76 -23.75
CA LEU A 356 -26.65 -25.65 -24.08
C LEU A 356 -25.84 -25.30 -22.84
N TYR A 357 -24.70 -25.96 -22.65
CA TYR A 357 -23.83 -25.68 -21.52
C TYR A 357 -22.36 -26.01 -21.82
N SER A 358 -21.48 -25.45 -21.01
CA SER A 358 -20.10 -25.89 -20.81
C SER A 358 -19.81 -25.98 -19.32
N VAL A 359 -18.88 -26.84 -18.95
CA VAL A 359 -18.31 -26.87 -17.61
C VAL A 359 -16.79 -26.97 -17.76
N ILE A 360 -16.04 -26.27 -16.93
CA ILE A 360 -14.58 -26.44 -16.85
C ILE A 360 -14.22 -27.25 -15.61
N ARG A 361 -12.95 -27.66 -15.49
CA ARG A 361 -12.44 -28.25 -14.25
C ARG A 361 -11.94 -27.14 -13.33
N GLY A 362 -12.00 -27.39 -12.02
CA GLY A 362 -11.18 -26.68 -11.06
C GLY A 362 -10.02 -27.51 -10.53
N ASN A 363 -9.30 -26.99 -9.54
CA ASN A 363 -8.17 -27.71 -8.93
C ASN A 363 -8.60 -28.96 -8.17
N HIS A 364 -9.81 -28.99 -7.61
CA HIS A 364 -10.36 -30.17 -6.92
C HIS A 364 -10.73 -31.30 -7.89
N ASP A 365 -11.00 -30.97 -9.15
CA ASP A 365 -11.24 -31.96 -10.21
C ASP A 365 -9.94 -32.44 -10.87
N ALA A 366 -8.91 -31.59 -10.90
CA ALA A 366 -7.73 -31.79 -11.74
C ALA A 366 -6.46 -32.25 -11.00
N VAL A 367 -6.13 -31.64 -9.85
CA VAL A 367 -4.78 -31.71 -9.27
C VAL A 367 -4.74 -32.03 -7.77
N ILE A 368 -5.86 -31.95 -7.05
CA ILE A 368 -5.88 -32.29 -5.62
C ILE A 368 -5.51 -33.77 -5.38
N THR A 369 -4.86 -34.06 -4.26
CA THR A 369 -4.37 -35.41 -3.96
C THR A 369 -5.53 -36.41 -3.89
N GLY A 370 -5.52 -37.40 -4.79
CA GLY A 370 -6.53 -38.45 -4.84
C GLY A 370 -7.63 -38.25 -5.88
N ALA A 371 -7.63 -37.12 -6.59
CA ALA A 371 -8.50 -36.91 -7.75
C ALA A 371 -8.12 -37.82 -8.92
N ASP A 372 -9.13 -38.27 -9.67
CA ASP A 372 -8.96 -38.89 -10.99
C ASP A 372 -9.40 -37.91 -12.09
N PRO A 373 -8.46 -37.12 -12.65
CA PRO A 373 -8.78 -36.10 -13.64
C PRO A 373 -9.34 -36.66 -14.95
N SER A 374 -9.22 -37.98 -15.19
CA SER A 374 -9.76 -38.63 -16.39
C SER A 374 -11.28 -38.82 -16.36
N LEU A 375 -11.90 -38.70 -15.18
CA LEU A 375 -13.35 -38.82 -15.02
C LEU A 375 -14.10 -37.71 -15.75
N TYR A 376 -13.59 -36.48 -15.72
CA TYR A 376 -14.17 -35.35 -16.47
C TYR A 376 -14.38 -35.71 -17.95
N ASP A 377 -13.32 -36.13 -18.63
CA ASP A 377 -13.39 -36.50 -20.06
C ASP A 377 -14.23 -37.78 -20.26
N THR A 378 -14.19 -38.73 -19.32
CA THR A 378 -15.04 -39.94 -19.36
C THR A 378 -16.52 -39.61 -19.38
N TYR A 379 -16.97 -38.59 -18.65
CA TYR A 379 -18.37 -38.22 -18.61
C TYR A 379 -18.77 -37.34 -19.81
N PHE A 380 -18.05 -36.24 -20.06
CA PHE A 380 -18.49 -35.25 -21.04
C PHE A 380 -18.23 -35.64 -22.50
N LEU A 381 -17.16 -36.41 -22.80
CA LEU A 381 -16.96 -36.93 -24.16
C LEU A 381 -17.97 -38.04 -24.52
N ASN A 382 -18.65 -38.64 -23.53
CA ASN A 382 -19.67 -39.65 -23.74
C ASN A 382 -21.11 -39.08 -23.68
N ASP A 383 -21.29 -37.79 -23.44
CA ASP A 383 -22.58 -37.12 -23.60
C ASP A 383 -22.78 -36.71 -25.06
N ALA A 384 -23.68 -37.42 -25.75
CA ALA A 384 -23.95 -37.19 -27.17
C ALA A 384 -24.54 -35.79 -27.46
N PHE A 385 -25.30 -35.21 -26.52
CA PHE A 385 -25.84 -33.86 -26.70
C PHE A 385 -24.73 -32.83 -26.54
N TYR A 386 -23.93 -32.95 -25.47
CA TYR A 386 -22.76 -32.08 -25.25
C TYR A 386 -21.80 -32.11 -26.45
N MET A 387 -21.46 -33.31 -26.92
CA MET A 387 -20.53 -33.50 -28.03
C MET A 387 -21.08 -33.06 -29.39
N SER A 388 -22.41 -32.97 -29.55
CA SER A 388 -23.02 -32.55 -30.82
C SER A 388 -22.66 -31.11 -31.23
N ARG A 389 -22.15 -30.30 -30.29
CA ARG A 389 -21.76 -28.91 -30.50
C ARG A 389 -20.36 -28.73 -31.08
N PHE A 390 -19.48 -29.73 -30.98
CA PHE A 390 -18.10 -29.65 -31.46
C PHE A 390 -17.98 -30.04 -32.95
N ASP A 391 -18.71 -29.34 -33.81
CA ASP A 391 -18.73 -29.57 -35.26
C ASP A 391 -17.70 -28.73 -36.05
N GLY A 392 -16.92 -27.89 -35.36
CA GLY A 392 -15.95 -26.96 -35.93
C GLY A 392 -16.54 -25.63 -36.41
N VAL A 393 -17.87 -25.45 -36.31
CA VAL A 393 -18.59 -24.22 -36.66
C VAL A 393 -19.23 -23.60 -35.43
N ASN A 394 -20.00 -24.39 -34.69
CA ASN A 394 -20.72 -23.98 -33.48
C ASN A 394 -19.93 -24.27 -32.20
N GLY A 395 -18.79 -24.93 -32.34
CA GLY A 395 -17.85 -25.17 -31.25
C GLY A 395 -16.70 -26.08 -31.67
N GLY A 396 -15.65 -26.11 -30.84
CA GLY A 396 -14.48 -26.95 -31.05
C GLY A 396 -13.72 -27.25 -29.77
N LEU A 397 -12.92 -28.31 -29.82
CA LEU A 397 -12.00 -28.72 -28.76
C LEU A 397 -10.57 -28.42 -29.17
N MET A 398 -9.70 -28.07 -28.23
CA MET A 398 -8.27 -27.98 -28.50
C MET A 398 -7.69 -29.36 -28.87
N SER A 399 -8.16 -30.42 -28.21
CA SER A 399 -7.81 -31.81 -28.53
C SER A 399 -9.06 -32.68 -28.62
N ALA A 400 -9.14 -33.56 -29.61
CA ALA A 400 -10.32 -34.38 -29.86
C ALA A 400 -10.61 -35.43 -28.75
N ASP A 401 -9.62 -35.71 -27.90
CA ASP A 401 -9.69 -36.65 -26.78
C ASP A 401 -9.83 -35.95 -25.42
N SER A 402 -10.07 -34.63 -25.38
CA SER A 402 -10.29 -33.91 -24.13
C SER A 402 -11.26 -32.74 -24.29
N ALA A 403 -12.26 -32.68 -23.42
CA ALA A 403 -13.24 -31.59 -23.33
C ALA A 403 -12.75 -30.40 -22.48
N THR A 404 -11.58 -30.52 -21.86
CA THR A 404 -11.03 -29.58 -20.86
C THR A 404 -10.84 -28.15 -21.37
N ASN A 405 -10.57 -27.99 -22.67
CA ASN A 405 -10.40 -26.68 -23.31
C ASN A 405 -11.23 -26.67 -24.59
N SER A 406 -12.23 -25.79 -24.62
CA SER A 406 -13.24 -25.76 -25.68
C SER A 406 -13.73 -24.35 -25.98
N TRP A 407 -14.32 -24.15 -27.15
CA TRP A 407 -15.03 -22.92 -27.48
C TRP A 407 -16.38 -23.24 -28.09
N HIS A 408 -17.40 -22.45 -27.78
CA HIS A 408 -18.75 -22.57 -28.33
C HIS A 408 -19.15 -21.24 -28.94
N ALA A 409 -19.64 -21.26 -30.18
CA ALA A 409 -20.26 -20.09 -30.81
C ALA A 409 -21.79 -20.24 -30.79
N LEU A 410 -22.50 -19.16 -30.52
CA LEU A 410 -23.96 -19.14 -30.62
C LEU A 410 -24.46 -17.79 -31.14
N THR A 411 -25.50 -17.86 -31.96
CA THR A 411 -26.29 -16.71 -32.37
C THR A 411 -27.62 -16.78 -31.63
N THR A 412 -27.91 -15.77 -30.82
CA THR A 412 -29.17 -15.69 -30.06
C THR A 412 -30.34 -15.33 -30.98
N GLU A 413 -31.57 -15.44 -30.49
CA GLU A 413 -32.77 -15.13 -31.27
C GLU A 413 -32.85 -13.67 -31.73
N ASN A 414 -32.24 -12.73 -30.99
CA ASN A 414 -32.13 -11.31 -31.33
C ASN A 414 -30.93 -10.99 -32.23
N GLY A 415 -30.10 -11.98 -32.57
CA GLY A 415 -28.99 -11.85 -33.52
C GLY A 415 -27.63 -11.52 -32.91
N ASP A 416 -27.50 -11.46 -31.58
CA ASP A 416 -26.19 -11.32 -30.93
C ASP A 416 -25.33 -12.55 -31.20
N GLN A 417 -24.06 -12.31 -31.52
CA GLN A 417 -23.07 -13.35 -31.74
C GLN A 417 -22.16 -13.46 -30.54
N TRP A 418 -22.15 -14.64 -29.92
CA TRP A 418 -21.34 -14.93 -28.74
C TRP A 418 -20.33 -16.03 -29.02
N LEU A 419 -19.12 -15.82 -28.50
CA LEU A 419 -18.08 -16.84 -28.41
C LEU A 419 -17.77 -17.08 -26.93
N ILE A 420 -18.07 -18.27 -26.44
CA ILE A 420 -17.71 -18.70 -25.09
C ILE A 420 -16.45 -19.53 -25.19
N VAL A 421 -15.35 -19.03 -24.62
CA VAL A 421 -14.06 -19.71 -24.56
C VAL A 421 -13.88 -20.30 -23.16
N ASN A 422 -13.86 -21.63 -23.07
CA ASN A 422 -13.77 -22.37 -21.83
C ASN A 422 -12.34 -22.91 -21.68
N LEU A 423 -11.65 -22.45 -20.66
CA LEU A 423 -10.26 -22.79 -20.37
C LEU A 423 -10.18 -23.59 -19.06
N ASP A 424 -9.26 -24.54 -19.02
CA ASP A 424 -8.98 -25.37 -17.84
C ASP A 424 -8.52 -24.51 -16.64
N TRP A 425 -8.47 -25.08 -15.43
CA TRP A 425 -8.38 -24.28 -14.20
C TRP A 425 -7.21 -23.28 -14.12
N ALA A 426 -6.04 -23.67 -14.65
CA ALA A 426 -4.84 -22.86 -14.83
C ALA A 426 -4.27 -23.14 -16.24
N PRO A 427 -4.73 -22.43 -17.28
CA PRO A 427 -4.47 -22.79 -18.68
C PRO A 427 -2.98 -22.77 -19.02
N LYS A 428 -2.50 -23.73 -19.81
CA LYS A 428 -1.10 -23.77 -20.26
C LYS A 428 -0.81 -22.74 -21.35
N ASN A 429 0.45 -22.36 -21.52
CA ASN A 429 0.85 -21.37 -22.54
C ASN A 429 0.39 -21.72 -23.97
N ASP A 430 0.39 -23.01 -24.35
CA ASP A 430 -0.09 -23.48 -25.64
C ASP A 430 -1.62 -23.42 -25.76
N VAL A 431 -2.34 -23.68 -24.66
CA VAL A 431 -3.79 -23.47 -24.56
C VAL A 431 -4.12 -21.98 -24.74
N VAL A 432 -3.39 -21.08 -24.08
CA VAL A 432 -3.58 -19.62 -24.20
C VAL A 432 -3.34 -19.16 -25.64
N ALA A 433 -2.27 -19.64 -26.28
CA ALA A 433 -1.98 -19.33 -27.68
C ALA A 433 -3.04 -19.90 -28.65
N TRP A 434 -3.64 -21.04 -28.32
CA TRP A 434 -4.77 -21.59 -29.08
C TRP A 434 -6.03 -20.74 -28.91
N ALA A 435 -6.36 -20.33 -27.69
CA ALA A 435 -7.50 -19.47 -27.40
C ALA A 435 -7.38 -18.12 -28.12
N ASP A 436 -6.18 -17.52 -28.12
CA ASP A 436 -5.86 -16.29 -28.86
C ASP A 436 -6.22 -16.42 -30.35
N GLN A 437 -5.86 -17.54 -30.99
CA GLN A 437 -6.18 -17.79 -32.40
C GLN A 437 -7.68 -17.96 -32.64
N ILE A 438 -8.38 -18.64 -31.72
CA ILE A 438 -9.83 -18.81 -31.82
C ILE A 438 -10.51 -17.45 -31.72
N ILE A 439 -10.19 -16.63 -30.72
CA ILE A 439 -10.80 -15.31 -30.52
C ILE A 439 -10.51 -14.39 -31.72
N ALA A 440 -9.26 -14.34 -32.18
CA ALA A 440 -8.86 -13.55 -33.34
C ALA A 440 -9.59 -13.97 -34.64
N SER A 441 -10.04 -15.22 -34.74
CA SER A 441 -10.82 -15.72 -35.89
C SER A 441 -12.33 -15.42 -35.81
N HIS A 442 -12.81 -14.86 -34.70
CA HIS A 442 -14.22 -14.49 -34.48
C HIS A 442 -14.36 -13.00 -34.09
N PRO A 443 -13.86 -12.04 -34.89
CA PRO A 443 -13.85 -10.62 -34.53
C PRO A 443 -15.26 -10.03 -34.34
N ASP A 444 -16.27 -10.58 -35.01
CA ASP A 444 -17.66 -10.10 -34.94
C ASP A 444 -18.44 -10.65 -33.73
N HIS A 445 -17.81 -11.45 -32.85
CA HIS A 445 -18.45 -12.06 -31.69
C HIS A 445 -18.07 -11.34 -30.40
N LYS A 446 -19.03 -11.12 -29.51
CA LYS A 446 -18.77 -10.79 -28.10
C LYS A 446 -18.23 -12.04 -27.40
N VAL A 447 -17.13 -11.90 -26.66
CA VAL A 447 -16.40 -13.03 -26.08
C VAL A 447 -16.57 -13.07 -24.57
N ILE A 448 -16.95 -14.25 -24.09
CA ILE A 448 -16.91 -14.62 -22.67
C ILE A 448 -15.76 -15.59 -22.47
N VAL A 449 -14.82 -15.27 -21.58
CA VAL A 449 -13.78 -16.21 -21.13
C VAL A 449 -14.23 -16.85 -19.82
N ASN A 450 -14.40 -18.16 -19.81
CA ASN A 450 -14.74 -18.95 -18.64
C ASN A 450 -13.50 -19.76 -18.21
N THR A 451 -12.95 -19.45 -17.03
CA THR A 451 -11.76 -20.10 -16.48
C THR A 451 -11.86 -20.17 -14.95
N HIS A 452 -11.16 -21.08 -14.28
CA HIS A 452 -11.38 -21.28 -12.84
C HIS A 452 -10.63 -20.26 -11.97
N CYS A 453 -9.31 -20.20 -12.06
CA CYS A 453 -8.47 -19.31 -11.24
C CYS A 453 -8.15 -18.02 -12.01
N TYR A 454 -8.74 -16.88 -11.63
CA TYR A 454 -8.58 -15.63 -12.38
C TYR A 454 -8.56 -14.35 -11.52
N ILE A 455 -9.64 -13.95 -10.86
CA ILE A 455 -9.63 -12.78 -9.94
C ILE A 455 -9.81 -13.19 -8.49
N HIS A 456 -9.14 -12.45 -7.61
CA HIS A 456 -9.20 -12.55 -6.16
C HIS A 456 -10.37 -11.70 -5.60
N LEU A 457 -10.71 -11.89 -4.31
CA LEU A 457 -11.88 -11.21 -3.69
C LEU A 457 -11.71 -9.70 -3.54
N ASP A 458 -10.47 -9.23 -3.62
CA ASP A 458 -10.15 -7.82 -3.69
C ASP A 458 -10.21 -7.31 -5.14
N GLY A 459 -10.83 -8.07 -6.04
CA GLY A 459 -10.98 -7.70 -7.44
C GLY A 459 -9.66 -7.38 -8.11
N THR A 460 -8.52 -7.94 -7.65
CA THR A 460 -7.25 -8.02 -8.37
C THR A 460 -7.16 -9.36 -9.11
N THR A 461 -6.34 -9.49 -10.15
CA THR A 461 -6.10 -10.79 -10.79
C THR A 461 -5.20 -11.63 -9.89
N CYS A 462 -5.54 -12.90 -9.72
CA CYS A 462 -4.70 -13.88 -9.04
C CYS A 462 -3.30 -13.89 -9.65
N ASP A 463 -2.28 -13.79 -8.80
CA ASP A 463 -0.89 -13.88 -9.20
C ASP A 463 -0.09 -14.91 -8.38
N ARG A 464 1.20 -15.04 -8.71
CA ARG A 464 2.07 -16.06 -8.12
C ARG A 464 2.37 -15.83 -6.63
N GLU A 465 2.13 -14.63 -6.12
CA GLU A 465 2.30 -14.31 -4.71
C GLU A 465 1.07 -14.73 -3.88
N ASP A 466 -0.07 -14.99 -4.53
CA ASP A 466 -1.27 -15.54 -3.89
C ASP A 466 -1.07 -17.04 -3.65
N THR A 467 -0.63 -17.39 -2.43
CA THR A 467 -0.30 -18.79 -2.08
C THR A 467 -1.52 -19.72 -2.14
N SER A 468 -2.73 -19.20 -1.90
CA SER A 468 -4.01 -19.92 -2.10
C SER A 468 -4.18 -20.35 -3.55
N SER A 469 -3.80 -19.49 -4.49
CA SER A 469 -3.98 -19.68 -5.94
C SER A 469 -2.82 -20.43 -6.61
N SER A 470 -1.60 -20.30 -6.10
CA SER A 470 -0.37 -20.70 -6.82
C SER A 470 0.24 -22.03 -6.37
N SER A 471 -0.20 -22.59 -5.24
CA SER A 471 0.44 -23.75 -4.58
C SER A 471 0.56 -25.02 -5.42
N SER A 472 -0.30 -25.17 -6.43
CA SER A 472 -0.37 -26.34 -7.32
C SER A 472 -0.19 -26.01 -8.80
N VAL A 473 0.21 -24.77 -9.12
CA VAL A 473 0.39 -24.29 -10.49
C VAL A 473 1.86 -24.33 -10.90
N ASP A 474 2.20 -24.95 -12.03
CA ASP A 474 3.56 -24.91 -12.58
C ASP A 474 3.92 -23.48 -13.04
N PRO A 475 4.94 -22.82 -12.45
CA PRO A 475 5.35 -21.47 -12.80
C PRO A 475 5.84 -21.29 -14.24
N ASN A 476 6.23 -22.37 -14.92
CA ASN A 476 6.81 -22.26 -16.25
C ASN A 476 5.82 -22.51 -17.38
N THR A 477 4.71 -23.20 -17.09
CA THR A 477 3.82 -23.72 -18.14
C THR A 477 2.37 -23.29 -17.99
N GLU A 478 1.89 -23.07 -16.77
CA GLU A 478 0.48 -22.75 -16.48
C GLU A 478 0.31 -21.26 -16.14
N ASN A 479 -0.88 -20.71 -16.40
CA ASN A 479 -1.16 -19.28 -16.28
C ASN A 479 -2.22 -19.02 -15.22
N LEU A 480 -1.94 -18.05 -14.34
CA LEU A 480 -2.88 -17.46 -13.41
C LEU A 480 -3.56 -16.24 -14.05
N GLY A 481 -4.45 -15.59 -13.32
CA GLY A 481 -5.23 -14.46 -13.81
C GLY A 481 -4.40 -13.31 -14.38
N ASP A 482 -3.31 -12.93 -13.71
CA ASP A 482 -2.45 -11.83 -14.18
C ASP A 482 -1.80 -12.17 -15.53
N GLN A 483 -1.35 -13.41 -15.69
CA GLN A 483 -0.79 -13.91 -16.94
C GLN A 483 -1.86 -14.10 -18.03
N LEU A 484 -3.09 -14.50 -17.69
CA LEU A 484 -4.20 -14.58 -18.65
C LEU A 484 -4.63 -13.19 -19.12
N TRP A 485 -4.65 -12.20 -18.21
CA TRP A 485 -4.87 -10.81 -18.57
C TRP A 485 -3.84 -10.33 -19.58
N ASP A 486 -2.56 -10.45 -19.23
CA ASP A 486 -1.46 -9.94 -20.04
C ASP A 486 -1.32 -10.65 -21.39
N LYS A 487 -1.54 -11.97 -21.45
CA LYS A 487 -1.28 -12.77 -22.66
C LYS A 487 -2.47 -12.94 -23.57
N LEU A 488 -3.69 -12.78 -23.06
CA LEU A 488 -4.93 -13.05 -23.81
C LEU A 488 -5.90 -11.89 -23.69
N ILE A 489 -6.42 -11.61 -22.50
CA ILE A 489 -7.63 -10.79 -22.33
C ILE A 489 -7.37 -9.33 -22.73
N TYR A 490 -6.24 -8.76 -22.31
CA TYR A 490 -5.86 -7.39 -22.63
C TYR A 490 -5.75 -7.14 -24.14
N HIS A 491 -5.53 -8.17 -24.96
CA HIS A 491 -5.21 -8.06 -26.37
C HIS A 491 -6.40 -8.15 -27.33
N HIS A 492 -7.62 -8.38 -26.85
CA HIS A 492 -8.80 -8.57 -27.71
C HIS A 492 -9.89 -7.54 -27.38
N GLU A 493 -10.29 -6.75 -28.38
CA GLU A 493 -11.32 -5.71 -28.24
C GLU A 493 -12.71 -6.27 -27.96
N ASN A 494 -12.94 -7.52 -28.36
CA ASN A 494 -14.24 -8.17 -28.31
C ASN A 494 -14.43 -9.07 -27.08
N ILE A 495 -13.45 -9.17 -26.18
CA ILE A 495 -13.66 -9.77 -24.85
C ILE A 495 -14.36 -8.74 -23.97
N VAL A 496 -15.53 -9.12 -23.47
CA VAL A 496 -16.41 -8.24 -22.68
C VAL A 496 -16.71 -8.79 -21.29
N LEU A 497 -16.51 -10.10 -21.08
CA LEU A 497 -16.80 -10.77 -19.82
C LEU A 497 -15.78 -11.87 -19.51
N VAL A 498 -15.30 -11.91 -18.28
CA VAL A 498 -14.51 -13.03 -17.74
C VAL A 498 -15.19 -13.56 -16.48
N LEU A 499 -15.41 -14.87 -16.42
CA LEU A 499 -16.07 -15.55 -15.32
C LEU A 499 -15.09 -16.51 -14.64
N SER A 500 -15.07 -16.50 -13.31
CA SER A 500 -14.16 -17.32 -12.50
C SER A 500 -14.70 -17.72 -11.13
N GLY A 501 -14.02 -18.71 -10.53
CA GLY A 501 -14.32 -19.29 -9.22
C GLY A 501 -13.04 -19.37 -8.37
N HIS A 502 -12.80 -20.50 -7.70
CA HIS A 502 -11.54 -20.88 -7.02
C HIS A 502 -11.22 -20.14 -5.70
N GLN A 503 -11.65 -18.89 -5.56
CA GLN A 503 -11.35 -18.05 -4.42
C GLN A 503 -12.49 -18.13 -3.40
N GLU A 504 -12.39 -19.06 -2.43
CA GLU A 504 -13.42 -19.38 -1.42
C GLU A 504 -14.18 -18.16 -0.83
N ALA A 505 -15.24 -17.68 -1.48
CA ALA A 505 -15.81 -16.38 -1.17
C ALA A 505 -17.09 -16.43 -0.34
N ASN A 506 -17.24 -15.48 0.59
CA ASN A 506 -18.52 -15.18 1.23
C ASN A 506 -19.31 -14.09 0.51
N ASN A 507 -18.85 -13.64 -0.66
CA ASN A 507 -19.51 -12.62 -1.47
C ASN A 507 -19.18 -12.82 -2.96
N VAL A 508 -20.00 -12.27 -3.85
CA VAL A 508 -19.67 -12.20 -5.28
C VAL A 508 -18.89 -10.93 -5.54
N MET A 509 -17.74 -11.03 -6.20
CA MET A 509 -16.94 -9.87 -6.59
C MET A 509 -17.12 -9.58 -8.09
N MET A 510 -17.38 -8.31 -8.42
CA MET A 510 -17.40 -7.81 -9.79
C MET A 510 -16.46 -6.61 -9.93
N THR A 511 -15.55 -6.66 -10.90
CA THR A 511 -14.67 -5.53 -11.22
C THR A 511 -14.64 -5.29 -12.73
N GLN A 512 -14.24 -4.09 -13.14
CA GLN A 512 -14.07 -3.74 -14.54
C GLN A 512 -12.64 -3.26 -14.79
N ALA A 513 -12.08 -3.64 -15.93
CA ALA A 513 -10.77 -3.19 -16.37
C ALA A 513 -10.79 -2.85 -17.86
N THR A 514 -9.94 -1.92 -18.28
CA THR A 514 -9.88 -1.47 -19.67
C THR A 514 -8.85 -2.29 -20.45
N GLY A 515 -9.30 -2.89 -21.55
CA GLY A 515 -8.45 -3.59 -22.51
C GLY A 515 -7.63 -2.63 -23.38
N LYS A 516 -6.69 -3.17 -24.16
CA LYS A 516 -5.77 -2.39 -25.00
C LYS A 516 -6.45 -1.42 -25.97
N TYR A 517 -7.66 -1.74 -26.40
CA TYR A 517 -8.41 -0.95 -27.39
C TYR A 517 -9.46 -0.02 -26.77
N GLY A 518 -9.44 0.15 -25.45
CA GLY A 518 -10.41 0.98 -24.72
C GLY A 518 -11.72 0.26 -24.39
N ASN A 519 -11.87 -1.01 -24.79
CA ASN A 519 -13.01 -1.83 -24.41
C ASN A 519 -13.01 -2.11 -22.90
N THR A 520 -14.20 -2.16 -22.32
CA THR A 520 -14.39 -2.53 -20.91
C THR A 520 -14.53 -4.04 -20.80
N VAL A 521 -13.72 -4.65 -19.95
CA VAL A 521 -13.80 -6.08 -19.61
C VAL A 521 -14.39 -6.20 -18.21
N THR A 522 -15.61 -6.70 -18.11
CA THR A 522 -16.24 -7.01 -16.83
C THR A 522 -15.78 -8.37 -16.33
N GLN A 523 -15.44 -8.48 -15.05
CA GLN A 523 -14.79 -9.66 -14.48
C GLN A 523 -15.53 -10.08 -13.21
N PHE A 524 -15.90 -11.36 -13.11
CA PHE A 524 -16.66 -11.90 -11.99
C PHE A 524 -15.91 -13.04 -11.27
N LEU A 525 -15.95 -12.98 -9.94
CA LEU A 525 -15.69 -14.09 -9.04
C LEU A 525 -17.03 -14.57 -8.49
N ILE A 526 -17.44 -15.76 -8.90
CA ILE A 526 -18.65 -16.43 -8.45
C ILE A 526 -18.22 -17.75 -7.83
N ASP A 527 -17.99 -17.72 -6.52
CA ASP A 527 -17.54 -18.87 -5.76
C ASP A 527 -18.40 -19.01 -4.49
N PRO A 528 -19.42 -19.89 -4.49
CA PRO A 528 -20.25 -20.15 -3.32
C PRO A 528 -19.62 -21.16 -2.34
N GLN A 529 -18.39 -21.65 -2.57
CA GLN A 529 -17.75 -22.73 -1.81
C GLN A 529 -17.82 -22.47 -0.30
N ALA A 530 -17.43 -21.28 0.15
CA ALA A 530 -17.42 -20.93 1.57
C ALA A 530 -18.84 -20.88 2.17
N ILE A 531 -19.81 -20.40 1.38
CA ILE A 531 -21.22 -20.33 1.77
C ILE A 531 -21.81 -21.74 1.91
N ASP A 532 -21.57 -22.62 0.93
CA ASP A 532 -22.06 -24.00 0.93
C ASP A 532 -21.41 -24.84 2.03
N ASN A 533 -20.09 -24.79 2.17
CA ASN A 533 -19.34 -25.50 3.23
C ASN A 533 -19.90 -25.17 4.61
N TYR A 534 -20.22 -23.89 4.82
CA TYR A 534 -20.74 -23.42 6.08
C TYR A 534 -22.08 -24.08 6.42
N TYR A 535 -23.06 -24.04 5.51
CA TYR A 535 -24.38 -24.60 5.77
C TYR A 535 -24.33 -26.14 5.94
N LEU A 536 -23.23 -26.77 5.52
CA LEU A 536 -23.00 -28.21 5.61
C LEU A 536 -22.16 -28.67 6.83
N LYS A 537 -21.62 -27.78 7.67
CA LYS A 537 -20.60 -28.15 8.69
C LYS A 537 -21.14 -28.84 9.96
N ASP A 538 -20.45 -29.93 10.36
CA ASP A 538 -20.42 -30.67 11.64
C ASP A 538 -21.73 -30.83 12.43
N GLY A 539 -22.56 -31.78 12.01
CA GLY A 539 -23.65 -32.35 12.83
C GLY A 539 -24.92 -31.52 12.90
N ASN A 540 -24.99 -30.42 12.14
CA ASN A 540 -26.21 -29.65 11.95
C ASN A 540 -26.91 -30.03 10.63
N ASP A 541 -27.48 -31.24 10.56
CA ASP A 541 -28.27 -31.77 9.42
C ASP A 541 -29.55 -30.96 9.11
N SER A 542 -29.73 -29.77 9.70
CA SER A 542 -30.98 -29.00 9.63
C SER A 542 -30.98 -27.83 8.65
N THR A 543 -29.84 -27.44 8.07
CA THR A 543 -29.78 -26.31 7.12
C THR A 543 -29.22 -26.74 5.76
N PRO A 544 -29.97 -26.55 4.65
CA PRO A 544 -29.52 -26.95 3.32
C PRO A 544 -28.44 -26.00 2.76
N PRO A 545 -27.60 -26.46 1.80
CA PRO A 545 -26.70 -25.58 1.05
C PRO A 545 -27.47 -24.54 0.23
N VAL A 546 -26.77 -23.56 -0.35
CA VAL A 546 -27.44 -22.47 -1.07
C VAL A 546 -27.73 -22.83 -2.52
N GLY A 547 -26.89 -23.60 -3.20
CA GLY A 547 -27.10 -23.92 -4.62
C GLY A 547 -27.30 -22.66 -5.47
N LEU A 548 -26.33 -21.76 -5.35
CA LEU A 548 -26.34 -20.42 -5.96
C LEU A 548 -26.18 -20.52 -7.48
N VAL A 549 -27.01 -19.80 -8.22
CA VAL A 549 -26.87 -19.59 -9.66
C VAL A 549 -26.82 -18.09 -9.95
N THR A 550 -25.90 -17.69 -10.83
CA THR A 550 -25.82 -16.32 -11.33
C THR A 550 -26.50 -16.25 -12.68
N ILE A 551 -27.46 -15.34 -12.84
CA ILE A 551 -28.24 -15.16 -14.06
C ILE A 551 -27.88 -13.81 -14.68
N PHE A 552 -27.30 -13.83 -15.87
CA PHE A 552 -27.01 -12.65 -16.68
C PHE A 552 -28.16 -12.45 -17.66
N TYR A 553 -28.92 -11.37 -17.49
CA TYR A 553 -29.98 -10.94 -18.40
C TYR A 553 -29.43 -9.89 -19.33
N PHE A 554 -29.45 -10.18 -20.64
CA PHE A 554 -28.97 -9.28 -21.68
C PHE A 554 -30.17 -8.54 -22.27
N ASP A 555 -30.13 -7.21 -22.22
CA ASP A 555 -31.22 -6.37 -22.66
C ASP A 555 -31.37 -6.33 -24.18
N GLU A 556 -32.52 -5.86 -24.67
CA GLU A 556 -32.79 -5.75 -26.11
C GLU A 556 -31.85 -4.77 -26.85
N ASP A 557 -31.15 -3.90 -26.11
CA ASP A 557 -30.12 -3.01 -26.66
C ASP A 557 -28.81 -3.74 -27.04
N GLY A 558 -28.64 -4.98 -26.58
CA GLY A 558 -27.49 -5.82 -26.84
C GLY A 558 -26.26 -5.52 -25.99
N HIS A 559 -26.25 -4.47 -25.15
CA HIS A 559 -25.06 -4.07 -24.40
C HIS A 559 -25.32 -3.92 -22.90
N THR A 560 -26.55 -3.65 -22.46
CA THR A 560 -26.90 -3.62 -21.03
C THR A 560 -27.10 -5.03 -20.49
N VAL A 561 -26.48 -5.31 -19.33
CA VAL A 561 -26.58 -6.59 -18.64
C VAL A 561 -27.01 -6.37 -17.20
N SER A 562 -28.11 -7.00 -16.81
CA SER A 562 -28.54 -7.11 -15.41
C SER A 562 -28.18 -8.47 -14.84
N VAL A 563 -27.73 -8.53 -13.60
CA VAL A 563 -27.27 -9.77 -12.97
C VAL A 563 -28.05 -10.04 -11.69
N GLU A 564 -28.61 -11.25 -11.59
CA GLU A 564 -29.24 -11.74 -10.37
C GLU A 564 -28.46 -12.94 -9.82
N HIS A 565 -28.35 -12.99 -8.50
CA HIS A 565 -27.78 -14.13 -7.78
C HIS A 565 -28.90 -14.83 -7.03
N TYR A 566 -29.22 -16.06 -7.43
CA TYR A 566 -30.40 -16.77 -6.93
C TYR A 566 -30.04 -18.12 -6.30
N SER A 567 -30.51 -18.37 -5.08
CA SER A 567 -30.39 -19.67 -4.44
C SER A 567 -31.53 -20.57 -4.89
N THR A 568 -31.22 -21.60 -5.68
CA THR A 568 -32.22 -22.56 -6.18
C THR A 568 -32.81 -23.45 -5.08
N ILE A 569 -32.06 -23.61 -3.98
CA ILE A 569 -32.46 -24.45 -2.86
C ILE A 569 -33.31 -23.67 -1.87
N ARG A 570 -32.92 -22.43 -1.54
CA ARG A 570 -33.67 -21.56 -0.61
C ARG A 570 -34.80 -20.80 -1.26
N GLN A 571 -34.78 -20.64 -2.58
CA GLN A 571 -35.73 -19.85 -3.36
C GLN A 571 -35.73 -18.38 -2.95
N GLN A 572 -34.53 -17.82 -2.80
CA GLN A 572 -34.28 -16.43 -2.40
C GLN A 572 -33.10 -15.88 -3.21
N TYR A 573 -33.04 -14.56 -3.40
CA TYR A 573 -31.92 -13.89 -4.04
C TYR A 573 -30.86 -13.53 -3.00
N TYR A 574 -29.61 -13.56 -3.43
CA TYR A 574 -28.45 -13.41 -2.58
C TYR A 574 -27.88 -12.00 -2.69
N GLN A 575 -27.97 -11.27 -1.58
CA GLN A 575 -27.48 -9.92 -1.34
C GLN A 575 -27.97 -8.83 -2.31
N THR A 576 -28.43 -7.70 -1.74
CA THR A 576 -28.82 -6.51 -2.53
C THR A 576 -27.65 -5.97 -3.35
N VAL A 577 -26.45 -5.91 -2.74
CA VAL A 577 -25.24 -5.37 -3.38
C VAL A 577 -24.70 -6.24 -4.51
N ASN A 578 -25.14 -7.50 -4.60
CA ASN A 578 -24.73 -8.41 -5.68
C ASN A 578 -25.73 -8.44 -6.85
N GLN A 579 -26.77 -7.62 -6.82
CA GLN A 579 -27.68 -7.48 -7.96
C GLN A 579 -27.12 -6.39 -8.89
N TYR A 580 -26.20 -6.78 -9.78
CA TYR A 580 -25.44 -5.85 -10.61
C TYR A 580 -26.22 -5.40 -11.85
N SER A 581 -25.87 -4.23 -12.38
CA SER A 581 -26.20 -3.82 -13.74
C SER A 581 -24.99 -3.10 -14.33
N PHE A 582 -24.60 -3.47 -15.55
CA PHE A 582 -23.46 -2.90 -16.25
C PHE A 582 -23.69 -2.87 -17.76
N ASP A 583 -22.91 -2.05 -18.45
CA ASP A 583 -22.95 -1.91 -19.90
C ASP A 583 -21.65 -2.51 -20.49
N LEU A 584 -21.79 -3.44 -21.44
CA LEU A 584 -20.72 -4.11 -22.16
C LEU A 584 -19.97 -3.15 -23.10
N GLU A 585 -20.62 -2.07 -23.53
CA GLU A 585 -20.08 -1.07 -24.46
C GLU A 585 -19.77 0.26 -23.77
N ALA A 586 -19.85 0.34 -22.43
CA ALA A 586 -19.43 1.54 -21.71
C ALA A 586 -18.00 1.92 -22.11
N GLU A 587 -17.88 3.00 -22.89
CA GLU A 587 -16.60 3.66 -23.10
C GLU A 587 -16.10 4.08 -21.73
N ALA A 588 -14.89 3.64 -21.36
CA ALA A 588 -14.19 4.25 -20.25
C ALA A 588 -14.14 5.74 -20.54
N GLY A 589 -14.88 6.55 -19.76
CA GLY A 589 -14.82 8.00 -19.91
C GLY A 589 -13.35 8.42 -19.89
N GLU A 590 -12.98 9.40 -20.72
CA GLU A 590 -11.64 10.00 -20.71
C GLU A 590 -11.27 10.35 -19.27
N GLN A 591 -10.57 9.44 -18.61
CA GLN A 591 -10.24 9.59 -17.21
C GLN A 591 -8.79 9.19 -17.06
N ASN A 592 -8.02 10.19 -16.67
CA ASN A 592 -6.99 10.05 -15.67
C ASN A 592 -7.66 9.55 -14.37
N THR A 593 -8.28 8.36 -14.40
CA THR A 593 -8.89 7.72 -13.23
C THR A 593 -7.75 7.20 -12.37
N ALA A 594 -7.91 7.37 -11.06
CA ALA A 594 -7.17 6.62 -10.05
C ALA A 594 -6.91 5.17 -10.50
N TRP A 595 -5.64 4.78 -10.55
CA TRP A 595 -5.25 3.44 -10.93
C TRP A 595 -5.74 2.40 -9.91
N ASN A 596 -6.23 1.25 -10.38
CA ASN A 596 -6.93 0.23 -9.60
C ASN A 596 -6.05 -0.95 -9.12
N GLY A 597 -4.71 -0.84 -9.19
CA GLY A 597 -3.79 -1.82 -8.60
C GLY A 597 -3.15 -2.84 -9.55
N TYR A 598 -3.48 -2.82 -10.85
CA TYR A 598 -3.05 -3.83 -11.82
C TYR A 598 -1.80 -3.48 -12.64
N ALA A 599 -0.97 -4.48 -12.97
CA ALA A 599 0.16 -4.30 -13.89
C ALA A 599 -0.33 -4.12 -15.34
N ILE A 600 0.32 -3.22 -16.10
CA ILE A 600 0.03 -3.02 -17.53
C ILE A 600 1.35 -2.88 -18.27
N THR A 601 1.59 -3.73 -19.27
CA THR A 601 2.79 -3.63 -20.11
C THR A 601 2.79 -2.30 -20.88
N PRO A 602 3.83 -1.46 -20.76
CA PRO A 602 3.90 -0.18 -21.45
C PRO A 602 4.07 -0.37 -22.97
N VAL A 603 3.46 0.52 -23.75
CA VAL A 603 3.68 0.59 -25.21
C VAL A 603 5.08 1.12 -25.52
N GLY A 604 5.63 0.78 -26.69
CA GLY A 604 6.99 1.15 -27.12
C GLY A 604 8.00 0.00 -27.03
N SER A 605 9.15 0.16 -27.68
CA SER A 605 10.23 -0.85 -27.70
C SER A 605 11.34 -0.58 -26.66
N GLY A 606 11.24 0.54 -25.95
CA GLY A 606 12.21 1.00 -24.97
C GLY A 606 13.52 1.50 -25.58
N THR A 607 13.53 1.91 -26.84
CA THR A 607 14.68 2.60 -27.46
C THR A 607 14.58 4.11 -27.22
N GLU A 608 15.65 4.87 -27.42
CA GLU A 608 15.60 6.33 -27.23
C GLU A 608 14.58 7.01 -28.16
N GLN A 609 14.44 6.51 -29.40
CA GLN A 609 13.49 7.04 -30.38
C GLN A 609 12.06 6.55 -30.17
N ASP A 610 11.90 5.44 -29.44
CA ASP A 610 10.62 4.77 -29.16
C ASP A 610 10.65 4.22 -27.72
N PRO A 611 10.58 5.10 -26.71
CA PRO A 611 10.68 4.73 -25.30
C PRO A 611 9.43 3.98 -24.86
N TYR A 612 9.55 3.22 -23.77
CA TYR A 612 8.38 2.71 -23.06
C TYR A 612 7.58 3.89 -22.49
N ILE A 613 6.30 3.98 -22.85
CA ILE A 613 5.40 5.04 -22.39
C ILE A 613 4.80 4.66 -21.04
N ILE A 614 4.93 5.56 -20.06
CA ILE A 614 4.44 5.39 -18.70
C ILE A 614 3.31 6.40 -18.49
N GLU A 615 2.09 5.90 -18.39
CA GLU A 615 0.89 6.74 -18.34
C GLU A 615 -0.05 6.40 -17.18
N ASN A 616 0.21 5.30 -16.45
CA ASN A 616 -0.56 4.90 -15.28
C ASN A 616 0.28 4.08 -14.28
N GLY A 617 -0.28 3.83 -13.09
CA GLY A 617 0.36 3.03 -12.03
C GLY A 617 0.66 1.59 -12.46
N GLY A 618 -0.07 1.06 -13.43
CA GLY A 618 0.13 -0.30 -13.93
C GLY A 618 1.43 -0.47 -14.70
N ASN A 619 1.85 0.56 -15.44
CA ASN A 619 3.16 0.56 -16.08
C ASN A 619 4.30 0.55 -15.04
N LEU A 620 4.13 1.24 -13.92
CA LEU A 620 5.11 1.26 -12.81
C LEU A 620 5.20 -0.12 -12.14
N ILE A 621 4.06 -0.77 -11.87
CA ILE A 621 4.05 -2.15 -11.36
C ILE A 621 4.69 -3.12 -12.35
N TRP A 622 4.41 -2.99 -13.65
CA TRP A 622 5.02 -3.84 -14.67
C TRP A 622 6.55 -3.73 -14.63
N MET A 623 7.10 -2.52 -14.48
CA MET A 623 8.55 -2.32 -14.32
C MET A 623 9.08 -3.06 -13.09
N SER A 624 8.39 -2.95 -11.96
CA SER A 624 8.74 -3.66 -10.71
C SER A 624 8.66 -5.19 -10.86
N LYS A 625 7.57 -5.73 -11.42
CA LYS A 625 7.36 -7.17 -11.65
C LYS A 625 8.42 -7.74 -12.61
N THR A 626 8.73 -7.04 -13.70
CA THR A 626 9.72 -7.46 -14.70
C THR A 626 11.13 -7.62 -14.10
N LEU A 627 11.47 -6.81 -13.10
CA LEU A 627 12.71 -6.95 -12.33
C LEU A 627 12.68 -8.17 -11.41
N GLY A 628 11.51 -8.44 -10.81
CA GLY A 628 11.26 -9.59 -9.95
C GLY A 628 11.48 -10.95 -10.63
N ASP A 629 11.09 -11.11 -11.88
CA ASP A 629 11.17 -12.41 -12.54
C ASP A 629 12.60 -12.82 -12.96
N ARG A 630 13.54 -11.87 -12.94
CA ARG A 630 14.94 -12.13 -13.28
C ARG A 630 15.69 -12.77 -12.11
N LYS A 631 15.69 -14.11 -12.06
CA LYS A 631 16.61 -14.94 -11.24
C LYS A 631 18.07 -14.83 -11.73
N SER A 632 18.64 -13.63 -11.74
CA SER A 632 20.01 -13.41 -12.22
C SER A 632 21.00 -13.75 -11.10
N TYR A 633 21.57 -14.96 -11.18
CA TYR A 633 22.50 -15.47 -10.19
C TYR A 633 23.93 -14.96 -10.44
N GLY A 634 24.53 -14.21 -9.51
CA GLY A 634 25.97 -13.95 -9.57
C GLY A 634 26.46 -12.81 -8.67
N PHE A 635 27.49 -13.11 -7.88
CA PHE A 635 28.29 -12.11 -7.17
C PHE A 635 28.99 -11.22 -8.21
N TYR A 636 28.81 -9.90 -8.12
CA TYR A 636 29.59 -8.90 -8.86
C TYR A 636 29.81 -9.18 -10.37
N ASP A 637 28.83 -8.74 -11.17
CA ASP A 637 28.87 -8.50 -12.63
C ASP A 637 28.77 -9.73 -13.57
N PRO A 638 27.85 -9.73 -14.56
CA PRO A 638 28.33 -9.38 -15.90
C PRO A 638 27.30 -8.61 -16.78
N ASN A 639 27.54 -7.32 -16.96
CA ASN A 639 27.28 -6.45 -18.12
C ASN A 639 26.05 -5.53 -18.19
N ALA A 640 25.15 -5.43 -17.20
CA ALA A 640 24.03 -4.47 -17.26
C ALA A 640 23.12 -4.49 -16.02
N GLY A 641 22.65 -3.33 -15.54
CA GLY A 641 21.42 -3.27 -14.74
C GLY A 641 20.23 -3.79 -15.56
N ALA A 642 19.18 -4.28 -14.91
CA ALA A 642 18.02 -4.69 -15.70
C ALA A 642 17.36 -3.44 -16.31
N PHE A 643 16.98 -3.54 -17.58
CA PHE A 643 16.65 -2.40 -18.44
C PHE A 643 17.83 -1.50 -18.86
N ASP A 644 19.08 -1.97 -18.75
CA ASP A 644 20.22 -1.26 -19.35
C ASP A 644 19.98 -0.92 -20.83
N GLY A 645 20.32 0.31 -21.20
CA GLY A 645 20.08 0.89 -22.52
C GLY A 645 18.60 1.07 -22.89
N LYS A 646 17.66 0.87 -21.96
CA LYS A 646 16.22 1.11 -22.20
C LYS A 646 15.78 2.47 -21.72
N TYR A 647 14.83 3.05 -22.45
CA TYR A 647 14.29 4.37 -22.21
C TYR A 647 12.81 4.29 -21.84
N PHE A 648 12.43 5.04 -20.82
CA PHE A 648 11.08 5.15 -20.28
C PHE A 648 10.70 6.63 -20.25
N LYS A 649 9.49 6.94 -20.68
CA LYS A 649 8.98 8.31 -20.71
C LYS A 649 7.60 8.36 -20.09
N GLN A 650 7.50 9.08 -18.97
CA GLN A 650 6.22 9.45 -18.42
C GLN A 650 5.60 10.59 -19.23
N VAL A 651 4.32 10.47 -19.56
CA VAL A 651 3.63 11.39 -20.47
C VAL A 651 2.50 12.18 -19.81
N CYS A 652 2.14 11.83 -18.58
CA CYS A 652 1.12 12.49 -17.78
C CYS A 652 1.40 12.33 -16.28
N ASP A 653 0.68 13.09 -15.46
CA ASP A 653 0.64 12.84 -14.01
C ASP A 653 -0.05 11.51 -13.74
N ILE A 654 0.47 10.74 -12.78
CA ILE A 654 -0.03 9.40 -12.44
C ILE A 654 -0.65 9.44 -11.04
N ASP A 655 -1.97 9.28 -10.98
CA ASP A 655 -2.71 9.06 -9.72
C ASP A 655 -2.70 7.57 -9.38
N LEU A 656 -2.10 7.22 -8.23
CA LEU A 656 -2.05 5.85 -7.74
C LEU A 656 -3.35 5.39 -7.08
N GLY A 657 -4.36 6.25 -6.91
CA GLY A 657 -5.68 5.85 -6.44
C GLY A 657 -5.73 5.27 -5.02
N GLY A 658 -4.78 5.62 -4.16
CA GLY A 658 -4.59 4.99 -2.83
C GLY A 658 -3.95 3.60 -2.87
N CYS A 659 -3.73 3.05 -4.06
CA CYS A 659 -3.09 1.75 -4.24
C CYS A 659 -1.59 1.82 -3.92
N ALA A 660 -1.05 0.65 -3.59
CA ALA A 660 0.38 0.49 -3.34
C ALA A 660 1.09 0.07 -4.62
N ILE A 661 2.27 0.63 -4.86
CA ILE A 661 3.24 0.12 -5.81
C ILE A 661 4.47 -0.42 -5.08
N ARG A 662 5.02 -1.53 -5.58
CA ARG A 662 6.28 -2.08 -5.08
C ARG A 662 7.45 -1.26 -5.63
N SER A 663 8.48 -1.08 -4.81
CA SER A 663 9.72 -0.41 -5.21
C SER A 663 10.30 -1.03 -6.50
N ILE A 664 10.64 -0.19 -7.47
CA ILE A 664 11.24 -0.64 -8.75
C ILE A 664 12.71 -0.99 -8.49
N GLY A 665 12.97 -2.28 -8.35
CA GLY A 665 14.28 -2.85 -8.08
C GLY A 665 14.56 -3.04 -6.59
N TYR A 666 15.34 -4.06 -6.26
CA TYR A 666 15.59 -4.49 -4.88
C TYR A 666 16.93 -5.25 -4.74
N TYR A 667 17.37 -5.48 -3.50
CA TYR A 667 18.63 -6.12 -3.15
C TYR A 667 18.42 -7.15 -2.04
N TYR A 668 19.10 -8.30 -2.07
CA TYR A 668 19.13 -9.22 -0.93
C TYR A 668 20.40 -10.07 -0.86
N THR A 669 20.68 -10.61 0.32
CA THR A 669 21.81 -11.52 0.57
C THR A 669 21.29 -12.93 0.83
N THR A 670 22.11 -13.97 0.61
CA THR A 670 21.76 -15.36 0.97
C THR A 670 22.69 -15.94 2.02
N GLU A 671 22.15 -16.87 2.82
CA GLU A 671 22.94 -17.70 3.75
C GLU A 671 23.95 -18.61 3.02
N MET A 672 23.78 -18.82 1.71
CA MET A 672 24.68 -19.66 0.92
C MET A 672 26.04 -18.99 0.76
N LYS A 673 27.04 -19.61 1.39
CA LYS A 673 28.45 -19.27 1.16
C LYS A 673 28.92 -19.89 -0.14
N ASP A 674 29.60 -19.12 -0.98
CA ASP A 674 30.41 -19.63 -2.08
C ASP A 674 31.39 -20.68 -1.53
N SER A 675 31.33 -21.89 -2.07
CA SER A 675 32.13 -23.03 -1.58
C SER A 675 33.64 -22.88 -1.85
N THR A 676 34.02 -21.91 -2.68
CA THR A 676 35.39 -21.60 -3.08
C THR A 676 35.98 -20.48 -2.23
N THR A 677 35.19 -19.45 -1.91
CA THR A 677 35.65 -18.25 -1.20
C THR A 677 35.17 -18.16 0.25
N GLY A 678 34.17 -18.96 0.65
CA GLY A 678 33.56 -18.93 1.98
C GLY A 678 32.64 -17.72 2.23
N MET A 679 32.37 -16.91 1.20
CA MET A 679 31.60 -15.65 1.29
C MET A 679 30.12 -15.86 1.02
N GLN A 680 29.21 -15.22 1.77
CA GLN A 680 27.77 -15.21 1.47
C GLN A 680 27.51 -14.66 0.06
N LYS A 681 26.58 -15.24 -0.71
CA LYS A 681 26.21 -14.73 -2.05
C LYS A 681 25.21 -13.57 -1.96
N LEU A 682 25.53 -12.44 -2.61
CA LEU A 682 24.71 -11.24 -2.76
C LEU A 682 23.97 -11.28 -4.10
N TYR A 683 22.68 -10.92 -4.11
CA TYR A 683 21.85 -10.81 -5.31
C TYR A 683 21.20 -9.41 -5.37
N MET A 684 21.13 -8.85 -6.57
CA MET A 684 20.55 -7.52 -6.80
C MET A 684 19.74 -7.53 -8.08
N ALA A 685 18.52 -7.01 -8.01
CA ALA A 685 17.67 -6.72 -9.15
C ALA A 685 17.55 -5.19 -9.26
N ALA A 686 18.60 -4.54 -9.75
CA ALA A 686 18.62 -3.08 -9.89
C ALA A 686 18.05 -2.62 -11.23
N PHE A 687 17.37 -1.48 -11.22
CA PHE A 687 16.99 -0.76 -12.43
C PHE A 687 18.23 -0.09 -13.04
N GLY A 688 18.47 -0.29 -14.34
CA GLY A 688 19.59 0.26 -15.10
C GLY A 688 19.17 1.10 -16.31
N GLY A 689 17.89 1.46 -16.43
CA GLY A 689 17.37 2.22 -17.57
C GLY A 689 17.46 3.74 -17.42
N HIS A 690 16.94 4.44 -18.42
CA HIS A 690 16.72 5.89 -18.42
C HIS A 690 15.23 6.18 -18.23
N TYR A 691 14.84 6.68 -17.06
CA TYR A 691 13.49 7.14 -16.77
C TYR A 691 13.40 8.66 -16.83
N ASP A 692 12.60 9.18 -17.76
CA ASP A 692 12.26 10.59 -17.86
C ASP A 692 10.80 10.79 -17.42
N GLY A 693 10.62 11.39 -16.24
CA GLY A 693 9.31 11.73 -15.68
C GLY A 693 8.58 12.84 -16.45
N GLY A 694 9.22 13.50 -17.42
CA GLY A 694 8.58 14.52 -18.26
C GLY A 694 8.19 15.82 -17.52
N GLY A 695 8.57 15.96 -16.24
CA GLY A 695 8.10 17.03 -15.35
C GLY A 695 6.76 16.71 -14.66
N HIS A 696 6.25 15.50 -14.84
CA HIS A 696 5.01 15.04 -14.25
C HIS A 696 5.20 14.53 -12.81
N LYS A 697 4.08 14.40 -12.10
CA LYS A 697 4.06 13.84 -10.74
C LYS A 697 3.48 12.44 -10.69
N ILE A 698 3.89 11.68 -9.68
CA ILE A 698 3.24 10.45 -9.22
C ILE A 698 2.69 10.75 -7.83
N PHE A 699 1.39 10.50 -7.62
CA PHE A 699 0.70 10.97 -6.42
C PHE A 699 -0.40 10.05 -5.90
N ASN A 700 -0.84 10.31 -4.67
CA ASN A 700 -2.01 9.69 -4.05
C ASN A 700 -1.93 8.15 -3.98
N GLY A 701 -0.93 7.62 -3.25
CA GLY A 701 -0.78 6.18 -3.06
C GLY A 701 0.35 5.81 -2.12
N ARG A 702 0.77 4.55 -2.17
CA ARG A 702 1.82 4.01 -1.30
C ARG A 702 2.97 3.43 -2.12
N ILE A 703 4.20 3.62 -1.68
CA ILE A 703 5.36 2.87 -2.18
C ILE A 703 5.77 1.91 -1.08
N VAL A 704 5.76 0.61 -1.37
CA VAL A 704 6.05 -0.43 -0.39
C VAL A 704 7.31 -1.22 -0.74
N PRO A 705 7.96 -1.84 0.26
CA PRO A 705 9.12 -2.70 0.02
C PRO A 705 8.75 -3.88 -0.86
N TYR A 706 9.73 -4.38 -1.63
CA TYR A 706 9.58 -5.65 -2.33
C TYR A 706 9.93 -6.81 -1.38
N ASP A 707 8.92 -7.44 -0.75
CA ASP A 707 9.12 -8.58 0.15
C ASP A 707 8.96 -9.93 -0.58
N ARG A 708 9.91 -10.86 -0.35
CA ARG A 708 9.87 -12.25 -0.81
C ARG A 708 10.03 -13.26 0.34
N GLY A 709 9.84 -12.85 1.60
CA GLY A 709 9.97 -13.73 2.76
C GLY A 709 11.39 -14.26 3.01
N HIS A 710 12.43 -13.57 2.50
CA HIS A 710 13.81 -14.07 2.58
C HIS A 710 14.48 -13.72 3.92
N LYS A 711 14.88 -14.73 4.70
CA LYS A 711 15.44 -14.65 6.07
C LYS A 711 16.78 -13.89 6.25
N THR A 712 17.38 -13.39 5.16
CA THR A 712 18.68 -12.65 5.16
C THR A 712 18.61 -11.38 4.31
N ASN A 713 17.41 -10.83 4.16
CA ASN A 713 17.19 -9.56 3.49
C ASN A 713 17.67 -8.40 4.38
N ASN A 714 18.99 -8.30 4.51
CA ASN A 714 19.62 -7.26 5.29
C ASN A 714 19.70 -6.02 4.39
N SER A 715 18.98 -4.97 4.79
CA SER A 715 18.85 -3.67 4.14
C SER A 715 17.78 -3.60 3.06
N TRP A 716 16.52 -3.46 3.47
CA TRP A 716 15.41 -3.09 2.61
C TRP A 716 15.69 -1.70 2.00
N MET A 717 16.04 -1.67 0.71
CA MET A 717 16.42 -0.47 -0.04
C MET A 717 15.17 0.07 -0.74
N ASP A 718 14.55 1.07 -0.13
CA ASP A 718 13.16 1.44 -0.40
C ASP A 718 13.06 2.84 -1.01
N GLY A 719 12.17 2.99 -1.98
CA GLY A 719 11.96 4.20 -2.78
C GLY A 719 11.18 3.87 -4.05
N LEU A 720 10.70 4.86 -4.81
CA LEU A 720 10.05 4.56 -6.09
C LEU A 720 10.91 3.63 -6.94
N PHE A 721 12.22 3.92 -6.98
CA PHE A 721 13.26 3.00 -7.41
C PHE A 721 14.02 2.50 -6.18
N GLY A 722 13.76 1.28 -5.73
CA GLY A 722 14.42 0.73 -4.54
C GLY A 722 15.93 0.62 -4.73
N CYS A 723 16.38 0.09 -5.87
CA CYS A 723 17.80 -0.01 -6.21
C CYS A 723 18.08 0.31 -7.68
N ILE A 724 19.08 1.16 -7.94
CA ILE A 724 19.55 1.50 -9.29
C ILE A 724 21.03 1.14 -9.51
N TYR A 725 21.39 0.83 -10.76
CA TYR A 725 22.75 0.51 -11.19
C TYR A 725 22.96 0.88 -12.67
N GLY A 726 23.76 1.91 -12.93
CA GLY A 726 23.99 2.42 -14.29
C GLY A 726 22.80 3.22 -14.84
N ALA A 727 21.94 3.76 -13.97
CA ALA A 727 20.64 4.31 -14.37
C ALA A 727 20.61 5.84 -14.42
N THR A 728 19.65 6.38 -15.18
CA THR A 728 19.29 7.82 -15.14
C THR A 728 17.84 7.97 -14.76
N ILE A 729 17.54 8.67 -13.67
CA ILE A 729 16.18 9.07 -13.28
C ILE A 729 16.11 10.59 -13.33
N LYS A 730 15.16 11.16 -14.07
CA LYS A 730 15.04 12.62 -14.18
C LYS A 730 13.63 13.15 -14.33
N ASN A 731 13.45 14.44 -14.03
CA ASN A 731 12.23 15.22 -14.27
C ASN A 731 10.98 14.61 -13.61
N LEU A 732 11.06 14.22 -12.35
CA LEU A 732 10.00 13.48 -11.66
C LEU A 732 9.63 14.14 -10.32
N THR A 733 8.33 14.27 -10.05
CA THR A 733 7.83 14.74 -8.75
C THR A 733 7.08 13.63 -8.01
N LEU A 734 7.34 13.45 -6.72
CA LEU A 734 6.47 12.69 -5.82
C LEU A 734 5.66 13.65 -4.95
N ASP A 735 4.35 13.38 -4.86
CA ASP A 735 3.40 14.23 -4.16
C ASP A 735 2.34 13.39 -3.46
N ASN A 736 2.05 13.62 -2.18
CA ASN A 736 1.01 12.89 -1.44
C ASN A 736 1.13 11.36 -1.57
N VAL A 737 2.34 10.83 -1.40
CA VAL A 737 2.63 9.40 -1.37
C VAL A 737 3.21 9.03 -0.01
N THR A 738 2.79 7.89 0.53
CA THR A 738 3.40 7.33 1.75
C THR A 738 4.42 6.26 1.36
N LEU A 739 5.68 6.46 1.69
CA LEU A 739 6.74 5.46 1.55
C LEU A 739 6.78 4.59 2.81
N TRP A 740 6.62 3.29 2.62
CA TRP A 740 6.80 2.28 3.67
C TRP A 740 8.20 1.69 3.49
N SER A 741 9.02 1.73 4.53
CA SER A 741 10.42 1.32 4.46
C SER A 741 10.91 0.77 5.79
N GLN A 742 11.94 -0.06 5.77
CA GLN A 742 12.51 -0.62 7.00
C GLN A 742 14.05 -0.72 6.96
N GLY A 743 14.70 0.10 6.10
CA GLY A 743 16.16 0.15 5.92
C GLY A 743 16.71 1.41 5.26
N VAL A 744 17.37 1.25 4.10
CA VAL A 744 17.97 2.36 3.34
C VAL A 744 16.90 2.98 2.48
N THR A 745 16.49 4.20 2.80
CA THR A 745 15.28 4.80 2.25
C THR A 745 15.59 6.07 1.49
N GLY A 746 15.04 6.21 0.29
CA GLY A 746 14.88 7.52 -0.30
C GLY A 746 13.64 7.65 -1.15
N GLY A 747 13.06 8.85 -1.19
CA GLY A 747 11.79 9.10 -1.88
C GLY A 747 11.79 8.60 -3.31
N ILE A 748 12.80 9.04 -4.08
CA ILE A 748 12.97 8.64 -5.47
C ILE A 748 13.79 7.37 -5.57
N VAL A 749 14.94 7.33 -4.89
CA VAL A 749 15.89 6.21 -4.96
C VAL A 749 16.27 5.72 -3.56
N GLY A 750 16.03 4.46 -3.26
CA GLY A 750 16.56 3.84 -2.03
C GLY A 750 18.08 3.81 -2.06
N ARG A 751 18.64 2.99 -2.97
CA ARG A 751 20.09 2.87 -3.15
C ARG A 751 20.52 3.01 -4.61
N ALA A 752 21.50 3.86 -4.86
CA ALA A 752 22.28 3.87 -6.09
C ALA A 752 23.58 3.10 -5.89
N ALA A 753 23.64 1.89 -6.48
CA ALA A 753 24.77 0.98 -6.37
C ALA A 753 25.85 1.28 -7.41
N ALA A 754 27.10 0.91 -7.11
CA ALA A 754 28.24 1.16 -7.99
C ALA A 754 29.07 -0.12 -8.25
N PRO A 755 29.89 -0.17 -9.31
CA PRO A 755 30.75 -1.31 -9.64
C PRO A 755 31.86 -1.54 -8.59
N SER A 756 32.23 -2.80 -8.35
CA SER A 756 33.30 -3.20 -7.40
C SER A 756 34.72 -2.83 -7.81
N ASN A 757 34.95 -2.47 -9.07
CA ASN A 757 36.31 -2.33 -9.63
C ASN A 757 37.05 -1.04 -9.22
N GLY A 758 36.50 -0.25 -8.31
CA GLY A 758 37.11 0.97 -7.79
C GLY A 758 36.99 2.22 -8.68
N ARG A 759 36.28 2.18 -9.83
CA ARG A 759 36.48 3.15 -10.93
C ARG A 759 35.22 3.53 -11.73
N ALA A 760 34.10 3.81 -11.09
CA ALA A 760 32.95 4.38 -11.80
C ALA A 760 33.08 5.91 -11.98
N PRO A 761 32.68 6.46 -13.14
CA PRO A 761 32.58 7.90 -13.34
C PRO A 761 31.40 8.49 -12.56
N THR A 762 31.39 9.81 -12.37
CA THR A 762 30.36 10.51 -11.58
C THR A 762 28.96 10.44 -12.21
N ASP A 763 28.88 10.20 -13.52
CA ASP A 763 27.65 10.07 -14.31
C ASP A 763 27.19 8.61 -14.47
N PHE A 764 27.77 7.67 -13.71
CA PHE A 764 27.36 6.26 -13.76
C PHE A 764 25.90 6.07 -13.33
N ASN A 765 25.52 6.66 -12.20
CA ASN A 765 24.11 6.86 -11.85
C ASN A 765 23.80 8.35 -11.86
N VAL A 766 22.62 8.73 -12.36
CA VAL A 766 22.18 10.13 -12.40
C VAL A 766 20.75 10.24 -11.86
N ILE A 767 20.56 11.12 -10.88
CA ILE A 767 19.24 11.53 -10.36
C ILE A 767 19.16 13.04 -10.56
N SER A 768 18.38 13.51 -11.53
CA SER A 768 18.42 14.91 -11.97
C SER A 768 17.03 15.53 -12.06
N ASN A 769 16.81 16.70 -11.45
CA ASN A 769 15.52 17.40 -11.53
C ASN A 769 14.36 16.57 -10.97
N CYS A 770 14.53 16.03 -9.76
CA CYS A 770 13.52 15.28 -9.05
C CYS A 770 13.08 15.98 -7.76
N HIS A 771 11.80 15.90 -7.42
CA HIS A 771 11.19 16.73 -6.38
C HIS A 771 10.31 15.91 -5.43
N LEU A 772 10.44 16.16 -4.14
CA LEU A 772 9.50 15.70 -3.11
C LEU A 772 8.77 16.90 -2.51
N THR A 773 7.44 16.83 -2.50
CA THR A 773 6.60 17.79 -1.78
C THR A 773 6.55 17.45 -0.27
N ASN A 774 6.02 18.36 0.54
CA ASN A 774 5.86 18.17 1.99
C ASN A 774 4.71 17.23 2.37
N SER A 775 3.88 16.82 1.41
CA SER A 775 2.80 15.84 1.59
C SER A 775 3.32 14.40 1.46
N VAL A 776 4.56 14.19 1.02
CA VAL A 776 5.18 12.87 1.01
C VAL A 776 5.52 12.44 2.44
N LYS A 777 4.99 11.30 2.86
CA LYS A 777 5.18 10.74 4.20
C LYS A 777 6.17 9.58 4.16
N PHE A 778 6.99 9.46 5.20
CA PHE A 778 7.90 8.32 5.40
C PHE A 778 7.42 7.54 6.61
N ASN A 779 6.91 6.32 6.38
CA ASN A 779 6.58 5.35 7.40
C ASN A 779 7.76 4.36 7.53
N LEU A 780 8.60 4.61 8.53
CA LEU A 780 9.84 3.86 8.77
C LEU A 780 9.61 2.80 9.85
N GLN A 781 9.74 1.53 9.48
CA GLN A 781 9.56 0.38 10.35
C GLN A 781 10.90 -0.13 10.89
N PHE A 782 10.90 -0.64 12.12
CA PHE A 782 12.08 -1.23 12.74
C PHE A 782 12.39 -2.62 12.15
N CYS A 783 13.66 -2.91 11.83
CA CYS A 783 14.11 -4.23 11.39
C CYS A 783 14.69 -5.06 12.56
N PRO A 784 13.98 -6.10 13.07
CA PRO A 784 14.41 -6.86 14.25
C PRO A 784 15.51 -7.92 13.98
N GLN A 785 15.95 -8.12 12.73
CA GLN A 785 16.85 -9.22 12.36
C GLN A 785 18.33 -8.88 12.55
N SER A 786 18.85 -8.85 13.78
CA SER A 786 20.14 -9.48 14.14
C SER A 786 20.56 -9.20 15.59
N GLY A 787 20.75 -10.26 16.37
CA GLY A 787 21.09 -10.22 17.80
C GLY A 787 22.53 -9.78 18.16
N SER A 788 23.15 -8.83 17.47
CA SER A 788 24.49 -8.34 17.85
C SER A 788 24.73 -6.86 17.53
N GLY A 789 24.60 -6.02 18.57
CA GLY A 789 25.41 -4.80 18.77
C GLY A 789 25.57 -3.86 17.58
N PHE A 790 24.47 -3.21 17.18
CA PHE A 790 24.43 -2.11 16.22
C PHE A 790 25.29 -0.93 16.69
N GLY A 791 26.12 -0.36 15.80
CA GLY A 791 27.08 0.70 16.12
C GLY A 791 27.54 1.49 14.89
N ILE A 792 27.32 2.81 14.86
CA ILE A 792 28.36 3.72 14.36
C ILE A 792 29.51 3.58 15.36
N ARG A 793 30.50 2.74 15.05
CA ARG A 793 31.76 2.73 15.80
C ARG A 793 32.70 3.75 15.18
N ASP A 794 33.78 4.10 15.89
CA ASP A 794 34.79 5.14 15.56
C ASP A 794 35.37 5.11 14.12
N GLU A 795 34.97 4.15 13.28
CA GLU A 795 35.26 4.03 11.86
C GLU A 795 33.95 3.61 11.16
N LEU A 796 33.37 4.45 10.28
CA LEU A 796 32.27 4.02 9.39
C LEU A 796 32.82 2.96 8.41
N ALA A 797 32.79 1.69 8.81
CA ALA A 797 33.02 0.58 7.90
C ALA A 797 31.81 0.44 6.96
N TYR A 798 32.07 0.09 5.70
CA TYR A 798 31.02 -0.11 4.69
C TYR A 798 29.85 -0.96 5.21
N ASP A 799 30.11 -2.05 5.96
CA ASP A 799 29.08 -2.93 6.52
C ASP A 799 28.20 -2.31 7.63
N SER A 800 28.66 -1.28 8.36
CA SER A 800 27.85 -0.65 9.42
C SER A 800 26.81 0.33 8.87
N VAL A 801 27.09 0.93 7.71
CA VAL A 801 26.15 1.81 6.99
C VAL A 801 24.99 1.01 6.40
N TYR A 802 25.22 -0.26 6.02
CA TYR A 802 24.15 -1.15 5.57
C TYR A 802 23.15 -1.52 6.68
N GLN A 803 23.58 -1.49 7.94
CA GLN A 803 22.80 -2.02 9.07
C GLN A 803 22.09 -0.92 9.89
N SER A 804 22.31 0.35 9.53
CA SER A 804 21.69 1.52 10.17
C SER A 804 20.50 1.97 9.31
N GLY A 805 19.37 2.39 9.90
CA GLY A 805 18.30 3.01 9.11
C GLY A 805 18.81 4.34 8.51
N VAL A 806 19.09 4.35 7.21
CA VAL A 806 19.63 5.51 6.47
C VAL A 806 18.50 6.10 5.65
N VAL A 807 18.24 7.40 5.78
CA VAL A 807 17.14 8.06 5.08
C VAL A 807 17.65 9.29 4.32
N GLY A 808 17.24 9.44 3.07
CA GLY A 808 17.47 10.65 2.28
C GLY A 808 16.21 11.07 1.55
N GLY A 809 15.84 12.35 1.56
CA GLY A 809 14.62 12.78 0.88
C GLY A 809 14.55 12.33 -0.59
N ILE A 810 15.65 12.50 -1.34
CA ILE A 810 15.73 12.07 -2.74
C ILE A 810 16.39 10.70 -2.87
N CYS A 811 17.54 10.52 -2.22
CA CYS A 811 18.33 9.29 -2.32
C CYS A 811 18.81 8.80 -0.95
N GLY A 812 18.50 7.57 -0.56
CA GLY A 812 18.98 7.01 0.71
C GLY A 812 20.50 6.85 0.73
N MET A 813 21.05 6.15 -0.25
CA MET A 813 22.48 5.91 -0.39
C MET A 813 22.96 6.12 -1.83
N ALA A 814 23.94 7.00 -2.01
CA ALA A 814 24.51 7.40 -3.29
C ALA A 814 25.98 6.92 -3.45
N LEU A 815 26.22 5.97 -4.36
CA LEU A 815 27.56 5.51 -4.75
C LEU A 815 27.78 5.74 -6.25
N ALA A 816 28.88 6.38 -6.64
CA ALA A 816 29.14 6.80 -8.02
C ALA A 816 27.94 7.46 -8.69
N THR A 817 27.32 8.42 -7.98
CA THR A 817 26.03 9.00 -8.35
C THR A 817 26.11 10.51 -8.38
N THR A 818 25.57 11.11 -9.44
CA THR A 818 25.25 12.54 -9.48
C THR A 818 23.79 12.75 -9.09
N VAL A 819 23.55 13.48 -8.00
CA VAL A 819 22.24 13.95 -7.57
C VAL A 819 22.20 15.45 -7.80
N GLU A 820 21.43 15.91 -8.78
CA GLU A 820 21.44 17.32 -9.19
C GLU A 820 20.07 17.93 -9.43
N TYR A 821 19.95 19.24 -9.19
CA TYR A 821 18.70 19.99 -9.42
C TYR A 821 17.49 19.43 -8.67
N CYS A 822 17.70 18.78 -7.53
CA CYS A 822 16.63 18.11 -6.79
C CYS A 822 16.16 18.93 -5.60
N THR A 823 14.88 18.83 -5.26
CA THR A 823 14.30 19.49 -4.08
C THR A 823 13.59 18.52 -3.17
N SER A 824 13.68 18.73 -1.86
CA SER A 824 12.96 17.95 -0.87
C SER A 824 12.34 18.87 0.17
N ALA A 825 11.02 18.79 0.31
CA ALA A 825 10.27 19.42 1.38
C ALA A 825 9.78 18.41 2.42
N MET A 826 10.42 17.24 2.49
CA MET A 826 10.08 16.13 3.38
C MET A 826 10.02 16.56 4.85
N GLU A 827 8.93 16.20 5.54
CA GLU A 827 8.82 16.25 7.00
C GLU A 827 9.06 14.85 7.56
N LEU A 828 10.24 14.65 8.15
CA LEU A 828 10.71 13.34 8.59
C LEU A 828 10.78 13.26 10.11
N ALA A 829 10.17 12.22 10.68
CA ALA A 829 10.38 11.81 12.06
C ALA A 829 11.16 10.49 12.08
N VAL A 830 12.23 10.41 12.87
CA VAL A 830 13.08 9.23 13.01
C VAL A 830 13.27 8.85 14.47
N ASP A 831 13.29 7.55 14.73
CA ASP A 831 13.59 6.98 16.05
C ASP A 831 15.11 6.74 16.24
N GLY A 832 15.49 6.16 17.38
CA GLY A 832 16.89 5.84 17.66
C GLY A 832 17.52 4.80 16.72
N TYR A 833 16.74 4.09 15.89
CA TYR A 833 17.24 3.08 14.95
C TYR A 833 17.48 3.64 13.55
N HIS A 834 16.80 4.72 13.19
CA HIS A 834 16.97 5.48 11.94
C HIS A 834 17.84 6.72 12.15
N SER A 835 19.03 6.49 12.71
CA SER A 835 19.87 7.56 13.24
C SER A 835 20.65 8.37 12.20
N VAL A 836 20.52 8.07 10.89
CA VAL A 836 21.23 8.75 9.80
C VAL A 836 20.24 9.29 8.79
N ALA A 837 19.97 10.60 8.81
CA ALA A 837 19.02 11.20 7.86
C ALA A 837 19.49 12.50 7.22
N GLY A 838 19.35 12.58 5.90
CA GLY A 838 19.71 13.74 5.10
C GLY A 838 18.50 14.30 4.36
N GLY A 839 18.39 15.63 4.29
CA GLY A 839 17.25 16.28 3.62
C GLY A 839 17.16 15.92 2.13
N ILE A 840 18.32 15.70 1.47
CA ILE A 840 18.40 15.25 0.07
C ILE A 840 18.99 13.84 -0.03
N VAL A 841 20.17 13.63 0.56
CA VAL A 841 20.89 12.35 0.48
C VAL A 841 21.22 11.85 1.88
N GLY A 842 20.90 10.60 2.20
CA GLY A 842 21.26 9.99 3.48
C GLY A 842 22.77 9.83 3.58
N THR A 843 23.35 8.95 2.75
CA THR A 843 24.80 8.76 2.69
C THR A 843 25.33 8.84 1.26
N ALA A 844 26.55 9.36 1.09
CA ALA A 844 27.18 9.48 -0.21
C ALA A 844 28.67 9.16 -0.18
N GLY A 845 29.21 8.60 -1.26
CA GLY A 845 30.64 8.36 -1.41
C GLY A 845 31.01 7.85 -2.81
N TYR A 846 32.28 7.46 -2.98
CA TYR A 846 32.74 6.74 -4.18
C TYR A 846 32.45 7.46 -5.52
N ASN A 847 33.06 8.64 -5.74
CA ASN A 847 32.85 9.49 -6.94
C ASN A 847 31.42 10.00 -7.09
N SER A 848 30.84 10.53 -6.01
CA SER A 848 29.48 11.09 -6.03
C SER A 848 29.49 12.62 -6.03
N VAL A 849 28.46 13.21 -6.63
CA VAL A 849 28.25 14.65 -6.73
C VAL A 849 26.84 14.97 -6.25
N ILE A 850 26.70 15.96 -5.38
CA ILE A 850 25.40 16.55 -5.02
C ILE A 850 25.47 18.01 -5.44
N ASP A 851 24.68 18.41 -6.43
CA ASP A 851 24.79 19.73 -7.07
C ASP A 851 23.43 20.41 -7.24
N HIS A 852 23.30 21.70 -6.93
CA HIS A 852 22.03 22.42 -7.11
C HIS A 852 20.84 21.76 -6.39
N CYS A 853 21.02 21.33 -5.14
CA CYS A 853 19.93 20.70 -4.37
C CYS A 853 19.43 21.58 -3.23
N VAL A 854 18.12 21.54 -2.97
CA VAL A 854 17.46 22.39 -1.96
C VAL A 854 16.61 21.56 -1.01
N PHE A 855 16.86 21.72 0.30
CA PHE A 855 16.04 21.13 1.35
C PHE A 855 15.31 22.22 2.14
N THR A 856 13.99 22.09 2.26
CA THR A 856 13.10 23.07 2.92
C THR A 856 12.24 22.47 4.03
N GLY A 857 12.24 21.15 4.21
CA GLY A 857 11.38 20.45 5.16
C GLY A 857 11.95 20.37 6.59
N GLY A 858 11.68 19.26 7.27
CA GLY A 858 12.04 19.05 8.67
C GLY A 858 12.62 17.67 8.94
N ILE A 859 13.60 17.59 9.83
CA ILE A 859 14.11 16.32 10.37
C ILE A 859 14.00 16.35 11.90
N THR A 860 13.14 15.49 12.43
CA THR A 860 12.85 15.37 13.86
C THR A 860 13.35 14.05 14.40
N LEU A 861 14.24 14.10 15.39
CA LEU A 861 14.67 12.94 16.16
C LEU A 861 13.74 12.74 17.36
N LEU A 862 13.09 11.59 17.43
CA LEU A 862 12.13 11.23 18.49
C LEU A 862 12.84 10.68 19.74
N ASP A 863 13.87 9.85 19.56
CA ASP A 863 14.70 9.34 20.65
C ASP A 863 16.13 9.04 20.15
N ASN A 864 17.09 8.93 21.05
CA ASN A 864 18.45 8.46 20.71
C ASN A 864 18.95 7.36 21.64
N SER A 865 18.01 6.59 22.21
CA SER A 865 18.27 5.58 23.25
C SER A 865 19.01 4.33 22.75
N SER A 866 19.27 4.26 21.44
CA SER A 866 19.98 3.16 20.81
C SER A 866 21.47 3.12 21.19
N ARG A 867 22.22 2.14 20.64
CA ARG A 867 23.67 1.99 20.87
C ARG A 867 24.54 2.75 19.86
N ILE A 868 23.94 3.57 18.98
CA ILE A 868 24.61 4.14 17.81
C ILE A 868 24.62 5.67 17.83
N MET A 869 25.65 6.27 17.23
CA MET A 869 25.70 7.72 17.00
C MET A 869 24.64 8.10 15.95
N SER A 870 24.22 9.37 15.95
CA SER A 870 23.19 9.85 15.03
C SER A 870 23.66 11.07 14.24
N SER A 871 23.52 11.04 12.90
CA SER A 871 23.96 12.10 12.01
C SER A 871 22.82 12.66 11.17
N PHE A 872 22.62 13.96 11.23
CA PHE A 872 21.58 14.66 10.47
C PHE A 872 22.12 15.86 9.71
N GLY A 873 21.83 15.90 8.41
CA GLY A 873 22.33 16.94 7.52
C GLY A 873 21.26 17.50 6.60
N GLY A 874 21.30 18.80 6.32
CA GLY A 874 20.25 19.45 5.52
C GLY A 874 20.31 18.98 4.07
N ILE A 875 21.50 18.67 3.59
CA ILE A 875 21.72 18.13 2.25
C ILE A 875 22.19 16.68 2.33
N LEU A 876 23.22 16.41 3.14
CA LEU A 876 23.85 15.10 3.26
C LEU A 876 23.97 14.69 4.73
N ALA A 877 23.49 13.52 5.13
CA ALA A 877 23.63 13.08 6.52
C ALA A 877 25.10 12.74 6.85
N ALA A 878 25.73 11.85 6.07
CA ALA A 878 27.12 11.47 6.28
C ALA A 878 27.83 11.05 4.99
N ASN A 879 29.15 11.26 4.93
CA ASN A 879 29.95 10.66 3.87
C ASN A 879 30.36 9.24 4.22
N ILE A 880 30.43 8.37 3.21
CA ILE A 880 31.00 7.03 3.31
C ILE A 880 32.54 7.18 3.20
N PRO A 881 33.33 6.72 4.17
CA PRO A 881 34.79 6.85 4.11
C PRO A 881 35.39 6.02 2.98
N ASN A 882 36.49 6.52 2.41
CA ASN A 882 37.37 5.69 1.58
C ASN A 882 38.08 4.68 2.49
N ALA A 883 37.89 3.38 2.30
CA ALA A 883 38.51 2.36 3.14
C ALA A 883 39.53 1.51 2.36
N GLU A 884 40.74 1.38 2.88
CA GLU A 884 41.69 0.31 2.52
C GLU A 884 41.55 -0.79 3.57
N SER A 885 40.73 -1.81 3.31
CA SER A 885 40.58 -2.94 4.22
C SER A 885 41.13 -4.21 3.60
N THR A 886 42.05 -4.87 4.32
CA THR A 886 42.49 -6.25 4.04
C THR A 886 41.56 -7.30 4.66
N SER A 887 40.49 -6.91 5.36
CA SER A 887 39.58 -7.80 6.11
C SER A 887 38.16 -7.89 5.55
N LEU A 888 37.79 -7.02 4.60
CA LEU A 888 36.51 -7.09 3.90
C LEU A 888 36.59 -8.13 2.78
N ASN A 889 36.51 -9.42 3.13
CA ASN A 889 36.10 -10.53 2.26
C ASN A 889 36.30 -10.27 0.74
N GLY A 890 37.54 -10.03 0.30
CA GLY A 890 37.92 -9.87 -1.11
C GLY A 890 37.36 -8.67 -1.91
N ILE A 891 36.83 -7.60 -1.29
CA ILE A 891 36.40 -6.39 -2.03
C ILE A 891 37.50 -5.32 -1.93
N ASP A 892 38.33 -5.25 -2.96
CA ASP A 892 39.39 -4.27 -3.10
C ASP A 892 38.82 -2.86 -3.44
N ASN A 893 39.10 -1.85 -2.60
CA ASN A 893 39.19 -0.42 -2.94
C ASN A 893 37.91 0.40 -3.30
N PHE A 894 37.11 0.81 -2.31
CA PHE A 894 36.19 1.96 -2.48
C PHE A 894 36.96 3.29 -2.42
N LYS A 895 37.38 3.80 -3.58
CA LYS A 895 38.15 5.03 -3.74
C LYS A 895 37.37 6.05 -4.59
N GLY A 896 37.19 7.27 -4.11
CA GLY A 896 36.63 8.35 -4.94
C GLY A 896 36.43 9.67 -4.21
N MET A 897 36.19 10.72 -4.98
CA MET A 897 35.86 12.06 -4.45
C MET A 897 34.37 12.19 -4.16
N LEU A 898 34.00 12.97 -3.16
CA LEU A 898 32.64 13.43 -2.94
C LEU A 898 32.61 14.96 -3.01
N THR A 899 31.73 15.51 -3.85
CA THR A 899 31.52 16.96 -3.92
C THR A 899 30.08 17.31 -3.64
N VAL A 900 29.86 18.19 -2.67
CA VAL A 900 28.57 18.85 -2.41
C VAL A 900 28.71 20.30 -2.83
N MET A 901 27.89 20.78 -3.75
CA MET A 901 28.04 22.12 -4.27
C MET A 901 26.74 22.78 -4.67
N ASN A 902 26.70 24.11 -4.61
CA ASN A 902 25.52 24.87 -5.01
C ASN A 902 24.25 24.39 -4.29
N CYS A 903 24.33 23.99 -3.02
CA CYS A 903 23.17 23.47 -2.29
C CYS A 903 22.69 24.44 -1.23
N VAL A 904 21.38 24.42 -0.95
CA VAL A 904 20.76 25.30 0.04
C VAL A 904 19.92 24.51 1.02
N ASN A 905 20.15 24.73 2.31
CA ASN A 905 19.25 24.27 3.36
C ASN A 905 18.50 25.45 3.99
N SER A 906 17.18 25.38 3.99
CA SER A 906 16.33 26.21 4.86
C SER A 906 15.49 25.37 5.81
N GLY A 907 15.57 24.04 5.72
CA GLY A 907 14.87 23.10 6.57
C GLY A 907 15.41 23.05 8.00
N TYR A 908 14.58 22.57 8.91
CA TYR A 908 14.85 22.56 10.34
C TYR A 908 15.28 21.18 10.86
N PHE A 909 15.95 21.19 12.00
CA PHE A 909 16.21 19.99 12.80
C PHE A 909 15.52 20.13 14.14
N LEU A 910 14.96 19.06 14.67
CA LEU A 910 14.35 19.05 16.00
C LEU A 910 14.75 17.78 16.77
N TYR A 911 14.85 17.90 18.09
CA TYR A 911 14.81 16.75 18.98
C TYR A 911 13.53 16.87 19.79
N ALA A 912 12.61 15.93 19.59
CA ALA A 912 11.30 15.89 20.25
C ALA A 912 11.29 14.96 21.48
N GLY A 913 12.39 14.24 21.74
CA GLY A 913 12.48 13.31 22.85
C GLY A 913 12.46 13.98 24.22
N THR A 914 11.83 13.33 25.18
CA THR A 914 11.71 13.83 26.56
C THR A 914 12.96 13.55 27.40
N GLU A 915 13.79 12.59 26.98
CA GLU A 915 15.00 12.16 27.68
C GLU A 915 16.25 12.94 27.23
N PRO A 916 17.30 13.05 28.06
CA PRO A 916 18.63 13.48 27.64
C PRO A 916 19.16 12.70 26.42
N LEU A 917 19.89 13.38 25.53
CA LEU A 917 20.67 12.68 24.50
C LEU A 917 21.72 11.77 25.17
N THR A 918 21.59 10.46 24.97
CA THR A 918 22.51 9.46 25.55
C THR A 918 23.65 9.08 24.60
N GLN A 919 23.44 9.17 23.29
CA GLN A 919 24.44 8.95 22.24
C GLN A 919 24.87 10.25 21.58
N GLU A 920 26.06 10.23 20.95
CA GLU A 920 26.55 11.38 20.19
C GLU A 920 25.65 11.66 18.97
N THR A 921 25.14 12.88 18.89
CA THR A 921 24.22 13.34 17.84
C THR A 921 24.80 14.57 17.13
N GLN A 922 24.97 14.51 15.81
CA GLN A 922 25.52 15.58 14.98
C GLN A 922 24.46 16.20 14.07
N TRP A 923 24.33 17.52 14.11
CA TRP A 923 23.44 18.31 13.26
C TRP A 923 24.23 19.34 12.45
N GLY A 924 24.12 19.27 11.13
CA GLY A 924 24.78 20.18 10.21
C GLY A 924 23.83 20.73 9.14
N GLY A 925 23.92 22.04 8.87
CA GLY A 925 23.07 22.67 7.85
C GLY A 925 23.27 22.10 6.45
N ILE A 926 24.48 21.63 6.11
CA ILE A 926 24.77 20.96 4.83
C ILE A 926 25.13 19.49 5.06
N LEU A 927 26.11 19.22 5.93
CA LEU A 927 26.62 17.88 6.24
C LEU A 927 26.52 17.60 7.75
N GLY A 928 25.86 16.50 8.14
CA GLY A 928 25.78 16.08 9.54
C GLY A 928 27.13 15.66 10.11
N HIS A 929 27.71 14.58 9.56
CA HIS A 929 28.94 13.98 10.07
C HIS A 929 29.91 13.63 8.94
N ALA A 930 31.18 13.99 9.13
CA ALA A 930 32.31 13.52 8.33
C ALA A 930 33.21 12.59 9.16
N PRO A 931 32.96 11.27 9.18
CA PRO A 931 33.57 10.32 10.12
C PRO A 931 35.02 9.97 9.84
N ALA A 932 35.43 9.94 8.57
CA ALA A 932 36.83 9.76 8.17
C ALA A 932 36.96 10.07 6.68
N CYS A 933 38.18 10.46 6.29
CA CYS A 933 38.59 10.55 4.90
C CYS A 933 40.02 10.03 4.83
N HIS A 934 40.27 9.08 3.93
CA HIS A 934 41.61 8.56 3.69
C HIS A 934 42.15 9.15 2.39
N ASP A 935 43.38 9.67 2.44
CA ASP A 935 44.12 10.11 1.26
C ASP A 935 44.34 8.91 0.34
N LEU A 936 43.85 9.00 -0.89
CA LEU A 936 43.76 7.88 -1.82
C LEU A 936 45.13 7.41 -2.33
N ASP A 937 46.16 8.26 -2.23
CA ASP A 937 47.50 8.03 -2.82
C ASP A 937 48.68 8.68 -2.05
N GLY A 938 48.46 9.18 -0.82
CA GLY A 938 49.48 9.93 -0.07
C GLY A 938 49.78 11.33 -0.65
N ASN A 939 48.84 11.88 -1.43
CA ASN A 939 48.97 13.12 -2.18
C ASN A 939 48.07 14.25 -1.63
N ALA A 940 47.81 14.35 -0.34
CA ALA A 940 47.19 15.52 0.33
C ALA A 940 46.00 16.17 -0.42
N THR A 941 45.21 15.38 -1.16
CA THR A 941 44.13 15.89 -2.03
C THR A 941 42.81 15.68 -1.30
N PRO A 942 41.98 16.72 -1.12
CA PRO A 942 40.72 16.59 -0.41
C PRO A 942 39.79 15.59 -1.08
N THR A 943 39.36 14.56 -0.34
CA THR A 943 38.41 13.55 -0.83
C THR A 943 36.96 13.97 -0.63
N LEU A 944 36.71 15.04 0.13
CA LEU A 944 35.41 15.65 0.35
C LEU A 944 35.48 17.16 0.15
N THR A 945 34.70 17.70 -0.79
CA THR A 945 34.58 19.14 -1.03
C THR A 945 33.15 19.60 -0.82
N ILE A 946 32.97 20.66 -0.04
CA ILE A 946 31.71 21.41 0.08
C ILE A 946 31.98 22.81 -0.45
N ARG A 947 31.27 23.26 -1.49
CA ARG A 947 31.50 24.59 -2.09
C ARG A 947 30.24 25.32 -2.49
N ASN A 948 30.19 26.64 -2.31
CA ASN A 948 29.02 27.44 -2.68
C ASN A 948 27.71 26.91 -2.07
N CYS A 949 27.75 26.47 -0.82
CA CYS A 949 26.59 25.93 -0.11
C CYS A 949 26.14 26.87 1.01
N TYR A 950 24.83 26.91 1.24
CA TYR A 950 24.23 27.91 2.12
C TYR A 950 23.22 27.30 3.09
N ASN A 951 23.36 27.64 4.37
CA ASN A 951 22.38 27.27 5.39
C ASN A 951 21.66 28.52 5.90
N LEU A 952 20.33 28.53 5.74
CA LEU A 952 19.43 29.60 6.16
C LEU A 952 18.72 29.29 7.48
N TYR A 953 18.83 28.06 7.99
CA TYR A 953 18.19 27.67 9.24
C TYR A 953 19.04 28.06 10.46
N ALA A 954 18.54 29.00 11.25
CA ALA A 954 19.17 29.48 12.47
C ALA A 954 18.74 28.63 13.66
N LYS A 955 19.47 27.55 13.92
CA LYS A 955 19.18 26.70 15.08
C LYS A 955 19.64 27.34 16.38
N THR A 956 18.69 27.73 17.24
CA THR A 956 18.95 28.06 18.63
C THR A 956 18.95 26.78 19.47
N ALA A 957 19.93 26.60 20.35
CA ALA A 957 19.95 25.46 21.27
C ALA A 957 18.84 25.60 22.30
N GLU A 958 17.63 25.16 21.97
CA GLU A 958 16.62 24.85 22.98
C GLU A 958 16.97 23.52 23.64
N GLN A 959 16.68 23.41 24.93
CA GLN A 959 17.21 22.44 25.89
C GLN A 959 17.04 20.98 25.45
N ALA A 960 17.94 20.48 24.60
CA ALA A 960 18.35 19.11 24.73
C ALA A 960 18.91 19.00 26.16
N ASN A 961 18.34 18.16 27.02
CA ASN A 961 18.87 17.85 28.35
C ASN A 961 20.22 17.11 28.25
N ALA A 962 21.09 17.48 27.31
CA ALA A 962 22.31 16.81 26.93
C ALA A 962 23.52 17.42 27.65
N GLY A 963 24.45 16.55 28.08
CA GLY A 963 25.79 17.00 28.47
C GLY A 963 26.59 17.48 27.25
N PHE A 964 27.52 18.41 27.46
CA PHE A 964 28.36 19.07 26.43
C PHE A 964 29.28 18.16 25.58
N GLY A 965 29.07 16.83 25.55
CA GLY A 965 29.86 15.87 24.74
C GLY A 965 29.05 15.01 23.77
N SER A 966 27.74 14.91 23.95
CA SER A 966 26.87 14.04 23.14
C SER A 966 26.10 14.79 22.05
N TYR A 967 26.38 16.08 21.88
CA TYR A 967 25.60 16.96 21.00
C TYR A 967 26.52 17.93 20.23
N TRP A 968 26.48 17.84 18.90
CA TRP A 968 27.36 18.55 17.99
C TRP A 968 26.53 19.35 16.98
N LEU A 969 26.71 20.67 16.94
CA LEU A 969 25.93 21.55 16.09
C LEU A 969 26.85 22.51 15.32
N GLY A 970 26.82 22.45 13.99
CA GLY A 970 27.53 23.37 13.11
C GLY A 970 26.67 23.89 11.97
N GLY A 971 26.87 25.15 11.59
CA GLY A 971 26.01 25.83 10.62
C GLY A 971 26.06 25.25 9.20
N LEU A 972 27.18 24.65 8.80
CA LEU A 972 27.39 23.94 7.55
C LEU A 972 27.74 22.47 7.83
N VAL A 973 28.67 22.21 8.74
CA VAL A 973 29.14 20.85 9.07
C VAL A 973 28.97 20.58 10.56
N GLY A 974 28.18 19.57 10.91
CA GLY A 974 27.86 19.22 12.30
C GLY A 974 29.07 18.71 13.08
N LYS A 975 29.81 17.75 12.51
CA LYS A 975 31.09 17.26 13.05
C LYS A 975 31.99 16.71 11.95
N ALA A 976 33.30 16.97 12.04
CA ALA A 976 34.32 16.29 11.25
C ALA A 976 35.37 15.62 12.14
N ASP A 977 35.54 14.30 11.96
CA ASP A 977 36.49 13.42 12.62
C ASP A 977 37.64 13.09 11.66
N LEU A 978 38.59 14.03 11.49
CA LEU A 978 39.73 13.84 10.59
C LEU A 978 41.05 13.80 11.37
N PRO A 979 41.92 12.79 11.16
CA PRO A 979 43.22 12.72 11.82
C PRO A 979 44.14 13.85 11.31
N ALA A 980 45.07 14.32 12.16
CA ALA A 980 45.98 15.44 11.87
C ALA A 980 46.88 15.25 10.62
N SER A 981 47.01 14.01 10.12
CA SER A 981 47.74 13.67 8.90
C SER A 981 46.90 13.79 7.61
N CYS A 982 45.61 14.13 7.72
CA CYS A 982 44.68 14.15 6.60
C CYS A 982 44.10 15.56 6.37
N THR A 983 44.19 16.06 5.13
CA THR A 983 43.68 17.38 4.70
C THR A 983 42.41 17.24 3.86
N ALA A 984 41.43 16.49 4.37
CA ALA A 984 40.44 15.89 3.49
C ALA A 984 39.11 16.62 3.28
N LEU A 985 38.67 17.48 4.19
CA LEU A 985 37.47 18.30 4.00
C LEU A 985 37.85 19.71 3.56
N LYS A 986 37.51 20.05 2.32
CA LYS A 986 37.63 21.41 1.78
C LYS A 986 36.27 22.09 1.76
N LEU A 987 36.15 23.20 2.47
CA LEU A 987 34.94 24.01 2.54
C LEU A 987 35.23 25.38 1.92
N THR A 988 34.56 25.74 0.82
CA THR A 988 34.82 27.02 0.13
C THR A 988 33.57 27.81 -0.22
N ASP A 989 33.66 29.13 -0.20
CA ASP A 989 32.63 30.07 -0.68
C ASP A 989 31.23 29.75 -0.14
N SER A 990 31.15 29.30 1.11
CA SER A 990 29.91 28.78 1.72
C SER A 990 29.58 29.58 2.97
N ALA A 991 28.30 29.79 3.24
CA ALA A 991 27.90 30.61 4.38
C ALA A 991 26.71 30.03 5.15
N SER A 992 26.69 30.27 6.45
CA SER A 992 25.58 29.86 7.31
C SER A 992 25.11 31.03 8.16
N VAL A 993 23.80 31.08 8.39
CA VAL A 993 23.25 31.92 9.46
C VAL A 993 23.78 31.46 10.82
N THR A 994 23.64 32.31 11.83
CA THR A 994 24.11 31.98 13.18
C THR A 994 23.34 30.80 13.77
N VAL A 995 24.07 29.77 14.22
CA VAL A 995 23.56 28.63 14.98
C VAL A 995 24.21 28.58 16.37
N ALA A 996 23.58 27.91 17.33
CA ALA A 996 24.16 27.75 18.66
C ALA A 996 25.46 26.92 18.62
N ALA A 997 26.45 27.33 19.42
CA ALA A 997 27.72 26.60 19.52
C ALA A 997 27.60 25.42 20.51
N ALA A 998 27.80 24.18 20.03
CA ALA A 998 27.86 22.98 20.86
C ALA A 998 28.75 21.89 20.23
N GLY A 999 29.56 21.21 21.07
CA GLY A 999 30.48 20.13 20.69
C GLY A 999 31.78 20.60 20.02
N GLY A 1000 32.92 19.97 20.34
CA GLY A 1000 34.21 20.13 19.64
C GLY A 1000 34.86 21.52 19.61
N ASN A 1001 35.87 21.67 18.73
CA ASN A 1001 36.49 22.94 18.35
C ASN A 1001 35.93 23.41 16.99
N GLY A 1002 35.91 24.71 16.69
CA GLY A 1002 35.45 25.21 15.37
C GLY A 1002 34.91 26.64 15.37
N THR A 1003 34.34 27.07 14.24
CA THR A 1003 33.66 28.37 14.07
C THR A 1003 32.14 28.21 14.24
N ASN A 1004 31.30 29.13 13.76
CA ASN A 1004 29.85 28.89 13.69
C ASN A 1004 29.51 27.81 12.64
N GLU A 1005 30.23 27.80 11.53
CA GLU A 1005 29.94 27.03 10.32
C GLU A 1005 30.32 25.55 10.46
N TYR A 1006 31.33 25.19 11.22
CA TYR A 1006 31.76 23.80 11.31
C TYR A 1006 32.26 23.44 12.71
N ARG A 1007 32.18 22.16 13.07
CA ARG A 1007 32.86 21.60 14.26
C ARG A 1007 33.80 20.47 13.86
N VAL A 1008 34.90 20.36 14.61
CA VAL A 1008 35.92 19.32 14.45
C VAL A 1008 36.22 18.67 15.79
N ALA A 1009 36.50 17.37 15.76
CA ALA A 1009 37.08 16.68 16.90
C ALA A 1009 38.58 16.97 17.06
N THR A 1010 39.29 17.22 15.95
CA THR A 1010 40.73 17.50 15.91
C THR A 1010 41.02 18.81 15.17
N GLU A 1011 41.85 19.69 15.74
CA GLU A 1011 42.26 20.95 15.09
C GLU A 1011 43.00 20.69 13.76
N GLY A 1012 42.74 21.54 12.74
CA GLY A 1012 43.35 21.42 11.42
C GLY A 1012 42.65 20.45 10.45
N ALA A 1013 41.56 19.81 10.88
CA ALA A 1013 40.77 18.88 10.07
C ALA A 1013 40.11 19.51 8.83
N VAL A 1014 39.81 20.81 8.84
CA VAL A 1014 39.08 21.50 7.76
C VAL A 1014 39.93 22.57 7.10
N ILE A 1015 39.96 22.57 5.76
CA ILE A 1015 40.48 23.68 4.95
C ILE A 1015 39.29 24.56 4.56
N ALA A 1016 39.14 25.70 5.23
CA ALA A 1016 38.07 26.66 4.98
C ALA A 1016 38.60 27.92 4.28
N ASP A 1017 38.01 28.31 3.14
CA ASP A 1017 38.34 29.53 2.39
C ASP A 1017 37.08 30.23 1.88
N GLY A 1018 36.93 31.54 2.10
CA GLY A 1018 35.69 32.25 1.77
C GLY A 1018 34.45 31.75 2.55
N VAL A 1019 34.67 31.09 3.68
CA VAL A 1019 33.60 30.55 4.55
C VAL A 1019 33.28 31.54 5.64
N MET A 1020 32.00 31.87 5.83
CA MET A 1020 31.60 32.94 6.74
C MET A 1020 30.23 32.72 7.39
N THR A 1021 30.08 33.28 8.59
CA THR A 1021 28.75 33.57 9.14
C THR A 1021 28.19 34.78 8.41
N ALA A 1022 26.92 34.72 7.99
CA ALA A 1022 26.26 35.84 7.32
C ALA A 1022 24.77 35.88 7.70
N THR A 1023 24.11 37.03 7.53
CA THR A 1023 22.66 37.14 7.75
C THR A 1023 21.90 36.45 6.63
N ALA A 1024 20.62 36.14 6.87
CA ALA A 1024 19.77 35.63 5.81
C ALA A 1024 19.76 36.60 4.60
N GLU A 1025 19.67 37.92 4.81
CA GLU A 1025 19.68 38.89 3.71
C GLU A 1025 20.98 38.87 2.89
N GLU A 1026 22.13 38.66 3.53
CA GLU A 1026 23.44 38.62 2.86
C GLU A 1026 23.61 37.39 1.97
N ILE A 1027 23.00 36.26 2.34
CA ILE A 1027 23.10 34.98 1.65
C ILE A 1027 22.07 34.83 0.52
N GLN A 1028 20.91 35.48 0.66
CA GLN A 1028 19.75 35.35 -0.22
C GLN A 1028 20.03 35.52 -1.74
N PRO A 1029 20.85 36.47 -2.22
CA PRO A 1029 21.15 36.59 -3.65
C PRO A 1029 21.91 35.37 -4.22
N ALA A 1030 22.81 34.77 -3.44
CA ALA A 1030 23.54 33.58 -3.85
C ALA A 1030 22.64 32.34 -3.87
N VAL A 1031 21.75 32.23 -2.88
CA VAL A 1031 20.68 31.21 -2.84
C VAL A 1031 19.75 31.34 -4.05
N ALA A 1032 19.31 32.55 -4.39
CA ALA A 1032 18.42 32.78 -5.51
C ALA A 1032 19.04 32.32 -6.83
N LYS A 1033 20.34 32.54 -7.05
CA LYS A 1033 21.06 32.01 -8.23
C LYS A 1033 21.02 30.49 -8.32
N ILE A 1034 21.24 29.81 -7.19
CA ILE A 1034 21.18 28.35 -7.11
C ILE A 1034 19.78 27.85 -7.46
N VAL A 1035 18.75 28.43 -6.83
CA VAL A 1035 17.36 28.02 -7.02
C VAL A 1035 16.86 28.27 -8.46
N LEU A 1036 17.32 29.34 -9.12
CA LEU A 1036 17.03 29.53 -10.54
C LEU A 1036 17.66 28.48 -11.45
N GLY A 1037 18.85 27.98 -11.07
CA GLY A 1037 19.48 26.84 -11.75
C GLY A 1037 18.58 25.60 -11.72
N ILE A 1038 17.92 25.36 -10.59
CA ILE A 1038 16.95 24.26 -10.40
C ILE A 1038 15.72 24.44 -11.28
N ALA A 1039 15.15 25.65 -11.31
CA ALA A 1039 13.98 25.96 -12.13
C ALA A 1039 14.25 25.98 -13.66
N ARG A 1040 15.50 25.76 -14.09
CA ARG A 1040 15.95 25.77 -15.51
C ARG A 1040 15.50 27.01 -16.30
N VAL A 1041 15.40 28.17 -15.65
CA VAL A 1041 14.95 29.43 -16.28
C VAL A 1041 16.08 30.04 -17.10
N GLY A 1042 16.34 29.47 -18.29
CA GLY A 1042 17.26 30.01 -19.31
C GLY A 1042 18.74 30.04 -18.92
N ASN A 1043 19.61 29.52 -19.79
CA ASN A 1043 21.07 29.47 -19.59
C ASN A 1043 21.79 30.85 -19.64
N THR A 1044 21.16 31.93 -19.20
CA THR A 1044 21.77 33.26 -19.15
C THR A 1044 21.79 33.76 -17.73
N GLU A 1045 23.01 33.91 -17.17
CA GLU A 1045 23.24 34.66 -15.93
C GLU A 1045 22.46 35.98 -15.99
N PRO A 1046 21.69 36.32 -14.95
CA PRO A 1046 20.88 37.51 -14.98
C PRO A 1046 21.77 38.74 -15.11
N ASN A 1047 21.35 39.67 -15.96
CA ASN A 1047 22.11 40.89 -16.25
C ASN A 1047 22.38 41.70 -14.99
N LYS A 1048 21.41 41.69 -14.05
CA LYS A 1048 21.49 42.33 -12.75
C LYS A 1048 20.53 41.66 -11.76
N TRP A 1049 20.94 41.56 -10.49
CA TRP A 1049 20.06 41.26 -9.37
C TRP A 1049 19.67 42.54 -8.64
N LEU A 1050 18.38 42.65 -8.33
CA LEU A 1050 17.79 43.68 -7.49
C LEU A 1050 17.19 43.00 -6.23
N THR A 1051 17.15 43.73 -5.12
CA THR A 1051 16.54 43.26 -3.87
C THR A 1051 15.77 44.40 -3.24
N GLY A 1052 14.56 44.12 -2.76
CA GLY A 1052 13.70 45.11 -2.11
C GLY A 1052 12.62 44.47 -1.24
N LYS A 1053 11.64 45.26 -0.79
CA LYS A 1053 10.49 44.81 0.00
C LYS A 1053 9.23 44.91 -0.84
N GLY A 1054 8.49 43.81 -0.98
CA GLY A 1054 7.33 43.70 -1.86
C GLY A 1054 7.70 43.46 -3.33
N ALA A 1055 6.69 43.17 -4.15
CA ALA A 1055 6.85 42.94 -5.59
C ALA A 1055 7.47 44.17 -6.32
N PRO A 1056 8.32 43.95 -7.34
CA PRO A 1056 9.03 45.02 -8.02
C PRO A 1056 8.11 45.89 -8.88
N ILE A 1057 8.26 47.21 -8.77
CA ILE A 1057 7.52 48.21 -9.57
C ILE A 1057 8.42 49.06 -10.48
N GLU A 1058 9.73 48.87 -10.42
CA GLU A 1058 10.72 49.65 -11.16
C GLU A 1058 10.96 49.11 -12.57
N ALA A 1059 11.30 49.99 -13.52
CA ALA A 1059 11.70 49.58 -14.86
C ALA A 1059 13.09 48.93 -14.82
N ALA A 1060 13.25 47.79 -15.50
CA ALA A 1060 14.49 47.02 -15.54
C ALA A 1060 14.82 46.58 -16.98
N ASN A 1061 15.94 45.90 -17.19
CA ASN A 1061 16.27 45.31 -18.47
C ASN A 1061 15.74 43.88 -18.55
N ALA A 1062 15.41 43.42 -19.76
CA ALA A 1062 15.02 42.03 -19.96
C ALA A 1062 16.10 41.09 -19.39
N GLY A 1063 15.68 40.14 -18.56
CA GLY A 1063 16.57 39.21 -17.85
C GLY A 1063 17.16 39.73 -16.53
N ASP A 1064 16.80 40.93 -16.08
CA ASP A 1064 17.08 41.35 -14.70
C ASP A 1064 16.19 40.55 -13.74
N MET A 1065 16.74 40.21 -12.57
CA MET A 1065 16.04 39.47 -11.52
C MET A 1065 15.81 40.37 -10.31
N TYR A 1066 14.70 40.17 -9.61
CA TYR A 1066 14.36 40.87 -8.39
C TYR A 1066 13.96 39.86 -7.32
N LEU A 1067 14.52 40.02 -6.12
CA LEU A 1067 14.13 39.28 -4.93
C LEU A 1067 13.36 40.20 -3.97
N ASP A 1068 12.14 39.79 -3.60
CA ASP A 1068 11.41 40.35 -2.48
C ASP A 1068 11.92 39.71 -1.17
N ALA A 1069 12.63 40.50 -0.36
CA ALA A 1069 13.23 40.04 0.89
C ALA A 1069 12.19 39.67 1.97
N ASP A 1070 10.97 40.21 1.90
CA ASP A 1070 9.93 39.95 2.89
C ASP A 1070 9.22 38.62 2.60
N SER A 1071 8.75 38.42 1.36
CA SER A 1071 8.04 37.19 0.97
C SER A 1071 8.97 36.04 0.58
N GLY A 1072 10.18 36.34 0.10
CA GLY A 1072 11.05 35.36 -0.56
C GLY A 1072 10.75 35.18 -2.05
N ASP A 1073 9.79 35.91 -2.62
CA ASP A 1073 9.44 35.83 -4.03
C ASP A 1073 10.57 36.35 -4.94
N VAL A 1074 10.86 35.62 -5.99
CA VAL A 1074 11.78 35.98 -7.06
C VAL A 1074 10.98 36.29 -8.31
N TYR A 1075 11.32 37.39 -8.96
CA TYR A 1075 10.71 37.85 -10.20
C TYR A 1075 11.78 38.03 -11.29
N GLN A 1076 11.41 37.77 -12.55
CA GLN A 1076 12.22 38.08 -13.72
C GLN A 1076 11.55 39.17 -14.54
N TYR A 1077 12.32 40.16 -15.01
CA TYR A 1077 11.80 41.17 -15.91
C TYR A 1077 11.83 40.65 -17.36
N MET A 1078 10.66 40.51 -17.97
CA MET A 1078 10.48 39.96 -19.33
C MET A 1078 10.66 41.02 -20.44
N GLY A 1079 11.17 42.21 -20.10
CA GLY A 1079 11.35 43.34 -21.00
C GLY A 1079 10.17 44.31 -21.05
N ASN A 1080 9.00 43.92 -20.54
CA ASN A 1080 7.81 44.77 -20.39
C ASN A 1080 7.20 44.73 -18.98
N SER A 1081 7.31 43.60 -18.26
CA SER A 1081 6.78 43.41 -16.92
C SER A 1081 7.65 42.47 -16.09
N TRP A 1082 7.52 42.57 -14.77
CA TRP A 1082 8.03 41.58 -13.84
C TRP A 1082 7.08 40.39 -13.78
N SER A 1083 7.62 39.19 -13.90
CA SER A 1083 6.90 37.93 -13.79
C SER A 1083 7.45 37.15 -12.60
N PHE A 1084 6.58 36.63 -11.75
CA PHE A 1084 6.97 35.74 -10.65
C PHE A 1084 7.65 34.49 -11.21
N VAL A 1085 8.69 34.03 -10.53
CA VAL A 1085 9.50 32.87 -10.89
C VAL A 1085 9.40 31.79 -9.83
N ILE A 1086 9.71 32.10 -8.57
CA ILE A 1086 9.75 31.15 -7.46
C ILE A 1086 9.70 31.86 -6.11
N ASN A 1087 9.26 31.19 -5.05
CA ASN A 1087 9.39 31.66 -3.66
C ASN A 1087 10.51 30.88 -2.94
N LEU A 1088 11.45 31.58 -2.31
CA LEU A 1088 12.62 31.00 -1.63
C LEU A 1088 12.35 30.55 -0.19
N LYS A 1089 11.17 30.84 0.37
CA LYS A 1089 10.76 30.50 1.75
C LYS A 1089 9.70 29.40 1.82
N GLY A 1090 9.26 28.88 0.67
CA GLY A 1090 8.16 27.90 0.56
C GLY A 1090 7.09 28.42 -0.37
#